data_AF-A0AAN7T090-F1
#
_entry.id   AF-A0AAN7T090-F1
#
_cell.length_a   1.000
_cell.length_b   1.000
_cell.length_c   1.000
_cell.angle_alpha   90.00
_cell.angle_beta   90.00
_cell.angle_gamma   90.00
#
_symmetry.space_group_name_H-M   'P 1'
#
loop_
_entity.id
_entity.type
_entity.pdbx_description
1 polymer ?
#
loop_
_entity_poly.entity_id
_entity_poly.type
_entity_poly.pdbx_seq_one_letter_code
_entity_poly.pdbx_strand_id
1 'polypeptide(L)'
;MEYEYIRVASWIPLIAVLSWTQATGRPWLTGLPIVLLRIISSCWEQITSALADPNYRFLIIVALRYYRLVGNFLAYYILYEPDPIPANPTVTAKNVHVVLPTIDPGNEAFVKCVQSILRHSPGWLTVVCGGEQHKQKAAEQVDHALNHATNHPTFITIDHIPYGHKRQQMCHVLDRLAEHKDQNRDTTVVFVDDHVWWNGDRFLEHLLAPLEDEHVALVGTRKRVARDRGRGFKDSFINFIGSIYLERHNFECSAANAIDGGVMVISARTLAIRARVAMEEEFRRGFTNERFFFNRFGPLNSDDDNYITRYVVKKRLGIKFQNDTKHEEIMYTTLGIDGWGKICGQFDRWARTQWRSNATSLFRDTTVWIDHPWTSLTVYLTWFFNFAAIWDPLIVYTWYHSTYQNVQWYHIAAIILGSKMIKLYPYFRRHPEEVFYFFPLYIVFGYCHSWVKLKALFTFYNIRWSGRPTTDDGTVLAATNDDDDDNDKQHNTPISPLSRRASSFTDRRSSLYDPRRQSDSKSPSCNTFLQALLHRASVSSGRSATVSGLRGGESTSLHMPPLTPSASRDSTPFNRRGLRSDGPPTRSTRDGYGSRLSSGVVPPMLSPRSPLRSRGNPGVHGPPAPTPRPRPRPRRTSYDRVRSTRFSWDDDMDHFVKKKIDNVQTFKFSKPMPPAPKVDVETHLRSVQSLGCESSKPWPSYDKVRRGYECDRLHLNGGGIFAREEHLPAVTKSKDLTLKAIYSRSLKSAQSLGTDPGKVDLYSDDSGEGKGLDDLLARNDIGAAIIALPIKNQPEYIKKALLAGKHVLSEKPVAENVKDAVELIEWHEKEIAPKGVTWGVAENVRFWAASVHAGEQRAEMGRALTFRARQQMLVEPGGKYYETDWRKVPTHQGGFLLDGGVHFAAVLRLLLRKDDPIVSLSAQTAQLQEHLPPVDTIEAVAKTKSGAVGSMSMSVGTTVKGSEYHIGCEKGFVSVSGNIVTVDGKQEEIQEEGSGVTPEVRAWGEALSNKKENALQSPREALADLEIIEVCLRSGEQEGKPIDLKYQQL
;
A
#
# COMPACT_ATOMS: atom_id res chain seq x y z
N MET A 1 29.28 -35.35 -46.03
CA MET A 1 29.69 -34.24 -46.92
C MET A 1 29.57 -32.88 -46.23
N GLU A 2 28.41 -32.48 -45.68
CA GLU A 2 28.22 -31.17 -45.05
C GLU A 2 29.27 -30.81 -43.97
N TYR A 3 29.68 -31.78 -43.16
CA TYR A 3 30.72 -31.60 -42.13
C TYR A 3 32.05 -31.08 -42.71
N GLU A 4 32.47 -31.58 -43.88
CA GLU A 4 33.69 -31.12 -44.57
C GLU A 4 33.52 -29.70 -45.16
N TYR A 5 32.33 -29.35 -45.64
CA TYR A 5 32.05 -27.99 -46.15
C TYR A 5 32.19 -26.93 -45.04
N ILE A 6 31.70 -27.22 -43.83
CA ILE A 6 31.90 -26.38 -42.64
C ILE A 6 33.38 -26.36 -42.23
N ARG A 7 34.08 -27.51 -42.36
CA ARG A 7 35.50 -27.65 -42.05
C ARG A 7 36.44 -26.95 -43.03
N VAL A 8 35.98 -26.59 -44.23
CA VAL A 8 36.71 -25.69 -45.15
C VAL A 8 36.35 -24.21 -44.89
N ALA A 9 35.08 -23.90 -44.66
CA ALA A 9 34.63 -22.52 -44.44
C ALA A 9 35.30 -21.85 -43.22
N SER A 10 35.59 -22.62 -42.17
CA SER A 10 36.29 -22.16 -40.96
C SER A 10 37.75 -21.71 -41.18
N TRP A 11 38.39 -22.07 -42.31
CA TRP A 11 39.76 -21.67 -42.62
C TRP A 11 39.86 -20.39 -43.47
N ILE A 12 38.76 -19.90 -44.02
CA ILE A 12 38.72 -18.66 -44.83
C ILE A 12 39.32 -17.45 -44.07
N PRO A 13 39.04 -17.23 -42.76
CA PRO A 13 39.69 -16.17 -41.99
C PRO A 13 41.20 -16.37 -41.84
N LEU A 14 41.67 -17.62 -41.69
CA LEU A 14 43.09 -17.93 -41.57
C LEU A 14 43.83 -17.66 -42.89
N ILE A 15 43.23 -18.03 -44.03
CA ILE A 15 43.76 -17.76 -45.37
C ILE A 15 43.84 -16.24 -45.62
N ALA A 16 42.82 -15.47 -45.19
CA ALA A 16 42.84 -14.00 -45.29
C ALA A 16 43.97 -13.38 -44.44
N VAL A 17 44.16 -13.85 -43.20
CA VAL A 17 45.26 -13.38 -42.32
C VAL A 17 46.64 -13.77 -42.88
N LEU A 18 46.80 -14.97 -43.43
CA LEU A 18 48.05 -15.41 -44.07
C LEU A 18 48.36 -14.58 -45.33
N SER A 19 47.33 -14.26 -46.13
CA SER A 19 47.48 -13.39 -47.31
C SER A 19 47.85 -11.95 -46.95
N TRP A 20 47.20 -11.38 -45.93
CA TRP A 20 47.50 -10.02 -45.43
C TRP A 20 48.90 -9.91 -44.82
N THR A 21 49.40 -10.99 -44.21
CA THR A 21 50.73 -11.00 -43.57
C THR A 21 51.86 -11.23 -44.57
N GLN A 22 51.63 -11.97 -45.67
CA GLN A 22 52.52 -11.93 -46.84
C GLN A 22 52.58 -10.53 -47.47
N ALA A 23 51.44 -9.84 -47.61
CA ALA A 23 51.37 -8.49 -48.17
C ALA A 23 52.00 -7.38 -47.30
N THR A 24 52.25 -7.61 -46.01
CA THR A 24 52.72 -6.57 -45.06
C THR A 24 54.12 -6.83 -44.48
N GLY A 25 54.71 -8.01 -44.69
CA GLY A 25 56.12 -8.29 -44.36
C GLY A 25 56.50 -8.26 -42.87
N ARG A 26 55.53 -8.32 -41.95
CA ARG A 26 55.75 -8.23 -40.49
C ARG A 26 55.37 -9.53 -39.76
N PRO A 27 56.22 -10.58 -39.79
CA PRO A 27 55.87 -11.92 -39.30
C PRO A 27 55.59 -11.99 -37.79
N TRP A 28 56.15 -11.09 -36.98
CA TRP A 28 55.98 -11.11 -35.51
C TRP A 28 54.61 -10.63 -35.02
N LEU A 29 53.82 -9.95 -35.85
CA LEU A 29 52.43 -9.54 -35.51
C LEU A 29 51.41 -10.69 -35.62
N THR A 30 51.84 -11.87 -36.05
CA THR A 30 50.95 -12.97 -36.48
C THR A 30 50.76 -14.07 -35.45
N GLY A 31 51.70 -14.22 -34.50
CA GLY A 31 51.73 -15.34 -33.56
C GLY A 31 50.49 -15.41 -32.66
N LEU A 32 50.14 -14.30 -31.99
CA LEU A 32 49.02 -14.28 -31.06
C LEU A 32 47.66 -14.55 -31.76
N PRO A 33 47.32 -13.91 -32.90
CA PRO A 33 46.10 -14.25 -33.65
C PRO A 33 46.06 -15.70 -34.14
N ILE A 34 47.17 -16.26 -34.64
CA ILE A 34 47.19 -17.65 -35.12
C ILE A 34 47.06 -18.65 -33.97
N VAL A 35 47.68 -18.40 -32.82
CA VAL A 35 47.52 -19.22 -31.61
C VAL A 35 46.08 -19.14 -31.10
N LEU A 36 45.49 -17.94 -31.02
CA LEU A 36 44.09 -17.77 -30.64
C LEU A 36 43.13 -18.47 -31.60
N LEU A 37 43.33 -18.38 -32.92
CA LEU A 37 42.53 -19.09 -33.92
C LEU A 37 42.68 -20.61 -33.81
N ARG A 38 43.88 -21.13 -33.51
CA ARG A 38 44.08 -22.57 -33.25
C ARG A 38 43.40 -23.03 -31.95
N ILE A 39 43.45 -22.24 -30.88
CA ILE A 39 42.72 -22.52 -29.63
C ILE A 39 41.22 -22.52 -29.90
N ILE A 40 40.69 -21.50 -30.58
CA ILE A 40 39.27 -21.41 -30.97
C ILE A 40 38.87 -22.60 -31.84
N SER A 41 39.68 -23.00 -32.83
CA SER A 41 39.40 -24.18 -33.66
C SER A 41 39.43 -25.48 -32.86
N SER A 42 40.38 -25.67 -31.94
CA SER A 42 40.46 -26.85 -31.08
C SER A 42 39.29 -26.93 -30.11
N CYS A 43 38.89 -25.79 -29.51
CA CYS A 43 37.69 -25.71 -28.67
C CYS A 43 36.43 -25.95 -29.50
N TRP A 44 36.36 -25.46 -30.75
CA TRP A 44 35.24 -25.70 -31.65
C TRP A 44 35.13 -27.17 -32.03
N GLU A 45 36.22 -27.84 -32.43
CA GLU A 45 36.19 -29.29 -32.71
C GLU A 45 35.76 -30.09 -31.47
N GLN A 46 36.28 -29.78 -30.27
CA GLN A 46 35.83 -30.40 -29.01
C GLN A 46 34.35 -30.14 -28.71
N ILE A 47 33.85 -28.91 -28.90
CA ILE A 47 32.44 -28.55 -28.72
C ILE A 47 31.56 -29.29 -29.73
N THR A 48 31.94 -29.36 -31.01
CA THR A 48 31.18 -30.10 -32.04
C THR A 48 31.17 -31.61 -31.78
N SER A 49 32.25 -32.17 -31.22
CA SER A 49 32.31 -33.57 -30.79
C SER A 49 31.43 -33.83 -29.56
N ALA A 50 31.42 -32.94 -28.56
CA ALA A 50 30.51 -33.03 -27.42
C ALA A 50 29.04 -32.88 -27.86
N LEU A 51 28.78 -31.99 -28.83
CA LEU A 51 27.45 -31.82 -29.45
C LEU A 51 27.11 -32.92 -30.48
N ALA A 52 27.97 -33.92 -30.70
CA ALA A 52 27.61 -35.12 -31.46
C ALA A 52 26.82 -36.12 -30.59
N ASP A 53 27.15 -36.21 -29.30
CA ASP A 53 26.55 -37.13 -28.34
C ASP A 53 25.24 -36.57 -27.73
N PRO A 54 24.10 -37.27 -27.83
CA PRO A 54 22.82 -36.84 -27.24
C PRO A 54 22.83 -36.60 -25.72
N ASN A 55 23.67 -37.31 -24.96
CA ASN A 55 23.76 -37.15 -23.51
C ASN A 55 24.46 -35.83 -23.16
N TYR A 56 25.57 -35.52 -23.82
CA TYR A 56 26.24 -34.22 -23.65
C TYR A 56 25.37 -33.07 -24.14
N ARG A 57 24.58 -33.22 -25.23
CA ARG A 57 23.57 -32.22 -25.62
C ARG A 57 22.61 -31.91 -24.48
N PHE A 58 21.97 -32.93 -23.90
CA PHE A 58 21.03 -32.75 -22.79
C PHE A 58 21.69 -32.08 -21.58
N LEU A 59 22.84 -32.59 -21.14
CA LEU A 59 23.56 -32.05 -19.98
C LEU A 59 24.01 -30.60 -20.19
N ILE A 60 24.49 -30.24 -21.39
CA ILE A 60 24.88 -28.87 -21.74
C ILE A 60 23.66 -27.93 -21.73
N ILE A 61 22.52 -28.35 -22.30
CA ILE A 61 21.29 -27.53 -22.30
C ILE A 61 20.75 -27.34 -20.86
N VAL A 62 20.74 -28.39 -20.04
CA VAL A 62 20.36 -28.31 -18.61
C VAL A 62 21.31 -27.42 -17.83
N ALA A 63 22.63 -27.53 -18.06
CA ALA A 63 23.63 -26.67 -17.42
C ALA A 63 23.43 -25.21 -17.81
N LEU A 64 23.36 -24.89 -19.11
CA LEU A 64 23.13 -23.53 -19.62
C LEU A 64 21.79 -22.93 -19.13
N ARG A 65 20.76 -23.77 -18.90
CA ARG A 65 19.49 -23.32 -18.32
C ARG A 65 19.61 -22.94 -16.85
N TYR A 66 20.28 -23.77 -16.04
CA TYR A 66 20.15 -23.74 -14.59
C TYR A 66 21.40 -23.32 -13.81
N TYR A 67 22.60 -23.21 -14.42
CA TYR A 67 23.82 -22.78 -13.72
C TYR A 67 23.63 -21.46 -12.96
N ARG A 68 23.00 -20.46 -13.61
CA ARG A 68 22.60 -19.19 -13.00
C ARG A 68 21.65 -19.40 -11.83
N LEU A 69 20.66 -20.28 -11.97
CA LEU A 69 19.66 -20.49 -10.92
C LEU A 69 20.29 -21.11 -9.67
N VAL A 70 21.18 -22.08 -9.84
CA VAL A 70 21.93 -22.70 -8.74
C VAL A 70 22.87 -21.68 -8.09
N GLY A 71 23.69 -20.98 -8.87
CA GLY A 71 24.60 -19.96 -8.33
C GLY A 71 23.88 -18.84 -7.59
N ASN A 72 22.83 -18.27 -8.19
CA ASN A 72 22.03 -17.23 -7.53
C ASN A 72 21.23 -17.76 -6.33
N PHE A 73 20.82 -19.04 -6.31
CA PHE A 73 20.15 -19.65 -5.15
C PHE A 73 21.11 -19.78 -3.96
N LEU A 74 22.30 -20.33 -4.19
CA LEU A 74 23.34 -20.45 -3.17
C LEU A 74 23.74 -19.07 -2.65
N ALA A 75 23.93 -18.09 -3.54
CA ALA A 75 24.22 -16.72 -3.13
C ALA A 75 23.09 -16.08 -2.31
N TYR A 76 21.83 -16.15 -2.77
CA TYR A 76 20.71 -15.53 -2.07
C TYR A 76 20.44 -16.13 -0.68
N TYR A 77 20.51 -17.46 -0.55
CA TYR A 77 20.09 -18.17 0.68
C TYR A 77 21.23 -18.55 1.62
N ILE A 78 22.50 -18.47 1.18
CA ILE A 78 23.66 -18.94 1.97
C ILE A 78 24.77 -17.87 2.09
N LEU A 79 25.00 -17.04 1.06
CA LEU A 79 26.12 -16.08 1.05
C LEU A 79 25.71 -14.62 1.31
N TYR A 80 24.47 -14.23 0.97
CA TYR A 80 24.01 -12.86 1.10
C TYR A 80 23.74 -12.50 2.57
N GLU A 81 24.40 -11.45 3.06
CA GLU A 81 24.03 -10.75 4.30
C GLU A 81 23.85 -9.24 4.03
N PRO A 82 22.82 -8.60 4.64
CA PRO A 82 22.68 -7.15 4.64
C PRO A 82 23.76 -6.51 5.53
N ASP A 83 24.18 -5.28 5.20
CA ASP A 83 25.15 -4.58 6.03
C ASP A 83 24.47 -4.12 7.34
N PRO A 84 25.07 -4.38 8.51
CA PRO A 84 24.48 -4.01 9.80
C PRO A 84 24.57 -2.50 10.02
N ILE A 85 23.53 -1.90 10.61
CA ILE A 85 23.58 -0.50 11.02
C ILE A 85 24.66 -0.34 12.11
N PRO A 86 25.62 0.60 11.98
CA PRO A 86 26.64 0.84 13.00
C PRO A 86 26.03 1.33 14.33
N ALA A 87 26.75 1.09 15.43
CA ALA A 87 26.41 1.68 16.72
C ALA A 87 26.62 3.21 16.76
N ASN A 88 27.52 3.73 15.91
CA ASN A 88 27.77 5.16 15.72
C ASN A 88 27.89 5.43 14.20
N PRO A 89 26.79 5.65 13.48
CA PRO A 89 26.83 5.88 12.03
C PRO A 89 27.44 7.24 11.69
N THR A 90 28.24 7.29 10.62
CA THR A 90 28.75 8.54 10.05
C THR A 90 27.77 9.15 9.06
N VAL A 91 26.95 8.34 8.37
CA VAL A 91 25.91 8.79 7.43
C VAL A 91 24.55 8.73 8.12
N THR A 92 24.04 9.88 8.56
CA THR A 92 22.77 9.96 9.31
C THR A 92 21.63 10.49 8.45
N ALA A 93 20.38 10.30 8.89
CA ALA A 93 19.20 10.87 8.24
C ALA A 93 19.32 12.40 8.03
N LYS A 94 19.98 13.13 8.93
CA LYS A 94 20.22 14.59 8.81
C LYS A 94 21.09 14.97 7.61
N ASN A 95 21.84 14.03 7.04
CA ASN A 95 22.66 14.20 5.85
C ASN A 95 21.91 13.79 4.56
N VAL A 96 20.62 13.44 4.65
CA VAL A 96 19.81 12.98 3.51
C VAL A 96 19.00 14.10 2.90
N HIS A 97 19.10 14.23 1.57
CA HIS A 97 18.23 15.05 0.74
C HIS A 97 17.31 14.14 -0.10
N VAL A 98 16.04 14.05 0.27
CA VAL A 98 15.05 13.27 -0.49
C VAL A 98 14.52 14.12 -1.65
N VAL A 99 14.51 13.55 -2.86
CA VAL A 99 14.03 14.20 -4.08
C VAL A 99 12.86 13.41 -4.64
N LEU A 100 11.68 14.04 -4.64
CA LEU A 100 10.39 13.44 -4.96
C LEU A 100 9.79 14.11 -6.22
N PRO A 101 10.16 13.66 -7.43
CA PRO A 101 9.52 14.11 -8.66
C PRO A 101 8.08 13.58 -8.78
N THR A 102 7.11 14.45 -9.05
CA THR A 102 5.72 14.06 -9.34
C THR A 102 5.14 14.83 -10.53
N ILE A 103 4.15 14.22 -11.19
CA ILE A 103 3.33 14.83 -12.25
C ILE A 103 1.82 14.72 -11.95
N ASP A 104 1.46 14.24 -10.76
CA ASP A 104 0.10 14.15 -10.23
C ASP A 104 0.16 14.05 -8.69
N PRO A 105 0.35 15.19 -7.98
CA PRO A 105 0.34 15.20 -6.52
C PRO A 105 -1.04 14.90 -5.91
N GLY A 106 -2.11 14.79 -6.71
CA GLY A 106 -3.46 14.47 -6.24
C GLY A 106 -3.76 12.98 -6.06
N ASN A 107 -2.79 12.12 -6.37
CA ASN A 107 -2.89 10.67 -6.17
C ASN A 107 -2.88 10.34 -4.66
N GLU A 108 -3.82 9.52 -4.16
CA GLU A 108 -3.88 9.11 -2.75
C GLU A 108 -2.56 8.46 -2.26
N ALA A 109 -1.76 7.88 -3.15
CA ALA A 109 -0.44 7.34 -2.81
C ALA A 109 0.63 8.42 -2.50
N PHE A 110 0.45 9.68 -2.95
CA PHE A 110 1.41 10.76 -2.76
C PHE A 110 1.49 11.23 -1.30
N VAL A 111 0.34 11.47 -0.64
CA VAL A 111 0.31 11.81 0.80
C VAL A 111 0.99 10.72 1.62
N LYS A 112 0.69 9.44 1.33
CA LYS A 112 1.29 8.28 2.00
C LYS A 112 2.80 8.17 1.76
N CYS A 113 3.26 8.50 0.56
CA CYS A 113 4.69 8.63 0.23
C CYS A 113 5.35 9.67 1.16
N VAL A 114 4.86 10.92 1.14
CA VAL A 114 5.40 12.04 1.94
C VAL A 114 5.39 11.71 3.43
N GLN A 115 4.27 11.22 3.99
CA GLN A 115 4.17 10.81 5.40
C GLN A 115 5.26 9.79 5.79
N SER A 116 5.49 8.78 4.95
CA SER A 116 6.50 7.74 5.23
C SER A 116 7.95 8.25 5.15
N ILE A 117 8.19 9.27 4.33
CA ILE A 117 9.47 9.98 4.27
C ILE A 117 9.66 10.81 5.54
N LEU A 118 8.66 11.59 5.94
CA LEU A 118 8.73 12.47 7.13
C LEU A 118 8.89 11.69 8.43
N ARG A 119 8.27 10.50 8.57
CA ARG A 119 8.50 9.57 9.71
C ARG A 119 9.98 9.28 9.94
N HIS A 120 10.78 9.23 8.88
CA HIS A 120 12.21 8.92 8.93
C HIS A 120 13.13 10.15 9.08
N SER A 121 12.56 11.36 9.24
CA SER A 121 13.28 12.59 9.58
C SER A 121 14.57 12.87 8.76
N PRO A 122 14.53 12.81 7.42
CA PRO A 122 15.67 13.23 6.59
C PRO A 122 15.97 14.71 6.79
N GLY A 123 17.19 15.16 6.47
CA GLY A 123 17.57 16.57 6.55
C GLY A 123 16.72 17.47 5.64
N TRP A 124 16.50 17.02 4.39
CA TRP A 124 15.74 17.76 3.39
C TRP A 124 14.77 16.86 2.61
N LEU A 125 13.64 17.44 2.19
CA LEU A 125 12.71 16.87 1.20
C LEU A 125 12.38 17.94 0.15
N THR A 126 12.75 17.72 -1.11
CA THR A 126 12.31 18.55 -2.23
C THR A 126 11.33 17.78 -3.11
N VAL A 127 10.08 18.26 -3.13
CA VAL A 127 9.06 17.83 -4.11
C VAL A 127 9.27 18.67 -5.38
N VAL A 128 9.30 18.02 -6.55
CA VAL A 128 9.46 18.73 -7.84
C VAL A 128 8.32 18.38 -8.77
N CYS A 129 7.45 19.34 -9.06
CA CYS A 129 6.31 19.20 -9.94
C CYS A 129 6.69 19.34 -11.42
N GLY A 130 6.05 18.55 -12.28
CA GLY A 130 6.00 18.83 -13.73
C GLY A 130 4.83 19.76 -14.05
N GLY A 131 5.12 21.02 -14.38
CA GLY A 131 4.13 22.10 -14.54
C GLY A 131 3.91 22.90 -13.25
N GLU A 132 3.85 24.23 -13.37
CA GLU A 132 3.66 25.14 -12.22
C GLU A 132 2.27 24.99 -11.57
N GLN A 133 1.24 24.69 -12.36
CA GLN A 133 -0.14 24.49 -11.89
C GLN A 133 -0.27 23.36 -10.86
N HIS A 134 0.67 22.40 -10.84
CA HIS A 134 0.69 21.33 -9.86
C HIS A 134 1.39 21.71 -8.54
N LYS A 135 2.09 22.85 -8.49
CA LYS A 135 2.86 23.29 -7.31
C LYS A 135 1.97 23.58 -6.10
N GLN A 136 0.84 24.27 -6.30
CA GLN A 136 -0.12 24.53 -5.23
C GLN A 136 -0.72 23.22 -4.70
N LYS A 137 -1.20 22.35 -5.59
CA LYS A 137 -1.74 21.04 -5.20
C LYS A 137 -0.72 20.16 -4.47
N ALA A 138 0.57 20.24 -4.84
CA ALA A 138 1.64 19.58 -4.10
C ALA A 138 1.86 20.19 -2.71
N ALA A 139 1.72 21.51 -2.54
CA ALA A 139 1.77 22.16 -1.23
C ALA A 139 0.61 21.70 -0.34
N GLU A 140 -0.63 21.77 -0.81
CA GLU A 140 -1.82 21.32 -0.09
C GLU A 140 -1.71 19.87 0.39
N GLN A 141 -1.16 18.98 -0.45
CA GLN A 141 -1.00 17.55 -0.13
C GLN A 141 0.23 17.26 0.74
N VAL A 142 1.28 18.09 0.69
CA VAL A 142 2.39 18.07 1.65
C VAL A 142 1.93 18.60 3.02
N ASP A 143 1.15 19.67 3.07
CA ASP A 143 0.55 20.21 4.29
C ASP A 143 -0.42 19.19 4.90
N HIS A 144 -1.19 18.48 4.09
CA HIS A 144 -1.98 17.33 4.55
C HIS A 144 -1.08 16.22 5.14
N ALA A 145 0.05 15.89 4.53
CA ALA A 145 1.00 14.92 5.08
C ALA A 145 1.66 15.41 6.39
N LEU A 146 1.92 16.72 6.50
CA LEU A 146 2.52 17.39 7.66
C LEU A 146 1.63 17.35 8.90
N ASN A 147 0.32 17.59 8.76
CA ASN A 147 -0.65 17.51 9.86
C ASN A 147 -0.57 16.18 10.63
N HIS A 148 -0.22 15.11 9.93
CA HIS A 148 -0.13 13.74 10.43
C HIS A 148 1.28 13.31 10.87
N ALA A 149 2.27 14.21 10.82
CA ALA A 149 3.69 13.94 11.05
C ALA A 149 4.25 14.89 12.13
N THR A 150 3.77 14.73 13.37
CA THR A 150 4.15 15.60 14.49
C THR A 150 5.66 15.63 14.75
N ASN A 151 6.24 16.85 14.75
CA ASN A 151 7.60 17.16 15.16
C ASN A 151 8.75 16.53 14.33
N HIS A 152 8.64 16.54 13.00
CA HIS A 152 9.79 16.23 12.12
C HIS A 152 10.79 17.41 12.06
N PRO A 153 12.12 17.16 11.95
CA PRO A 153 13.13 18.19 11.73
C PRO A 153 13.39 18.49 10.23
N THR A 154 12.76 17.76 9.32
CA THR A 154 12.95 17.86 7.86
C THR A 154 12.68 19.25 7.31
N PHE A 155 13.64 19.84 6.59
CA PHE A 155 13.40 21.04 5.79
C PHE A 155 12.72 20.66 4.46
N ILE A 156 11.57 21.27 4.16
CA ILE A 156 10.77 20.91 2.98
C ILE A 156 10.82 22.04 1.93
N THR A 157 10.86 21.67 0.66
CA THR A 157 10.80 22.60 -0.47
C THR A 157 9.90 22.02 -1.56
N ILE A 158 9.12 22.89 -2.21
CA ILE A 158 8.22 22.50 -3.29
C ILE A 158 8.52 23.38 -4.50
N ASP A 159 9.04 22.73 -5.53
CA ASP A 159 9.52 23.33 -6.78
C ASP A 159 8.69 22.85 -7.96
N HIS A 160 8.86 23.49 -9.11
CA HIS A 160 8.34 23.00 -10.38
C HIS A 160 9.41 23.13 -11.48
N ILE A 161 9.23 22.39 -12.58
CA ILE A 161 9.82 22.72 -13.88
C ILE A 161 8.68 22.78 -14.93
N PRO A 162 8.86 23.46 -16.09
CA PRO A 162 7.76 23.66 -17.04
C PRO A 162 7.15 22.40 -17.67
N TYR A 163 7.85 21.26 -17.64
CA TYR A 163 7.46 20.03 -18.36
C TYR A 163 7.51 18.79 -17.46
N GLY A 164 6.61 17.84 -17.68
CA GLY A 164 6.54 16.58 -16.92
C GLY A 164 7.63 15.57 -17.31
N HIS A 165 8.86 15.76 -16.82
CA HIS A 165 10.00 14.91 -17.19
C HIS A 165 10.90 14.53 -16.00
N LYS A 166 10.74 13.30 -15.47
CA LYS A 166 11.37 12.82 -14.22
C LYS A 166 12.88 13.10 -14.14
N ARG A 167 13.66 12.82 -15.20
CA ARG A 167 15.12 13.04 -15.19
C ARG A 167 15.50 14.53 -15.07
N GLN A 168 14.69 15.43 -15.63
CA GLN A 168 14.89 16.88 -15.48
C GLN A 168 14.45 17.36 -14.09
N GLN A 169 13.34 16.84 -13.56
CA GLN A 169 12.88 17.12 -12.19
C GLN A 169 13.96 16.71 -11.16
N MET A 170 14.63 15.58 -11.37
CA MET A 170 15.75 15.12 -10.55
C MET A 170 17.01 16.00 -10.73
N CYS A 171 17.38 16.37 -11.97
CA CYS A 171 18.53 17.26 -12.19
C CYS A 171 18.33 18.66 -11.62
N HIS A 172 17.11 19.22 -11.65
CA HIS A 172 16.81 20.53 -11.11
C HIS A 172 17.29 20.72 -9.65
N VAL A 173 17.17 19.67 -8.81
CA VAL A 173 17.70 19.69 -7.44
C VAL A 173 19.22 19.45 -7.42
N LEU A 174 19.74 18.54 -8.24
CA LEU A 174 21.18 18.27 -8.33
C LEU A 174 22.00 19.47 -8.85
N ASP A 175 21.41 20.30 -9.72
CA ASP A 175 22.00 21.52 -10.23
C ASP A 175 22.17 22.54 -9.09
N ARG A 176 21.11 22.80 -8.31
CA ARG A 176 21.18 23.66 -7.11
C ARG A 176 22.14 23.12 -6.05
N LEU A 177 22.15 21.80 -5.81
CA LEU A 177 23.11 21.20 -4.87
C LEU A 177 24.56 21.42 -5.35
N ALA A 178 24.81 21.36 -6.67
CA ALA A 178 26.12 21.59 -7.26
C ALA A 178 26.59 23.05 -7.22
N GLU A 179 25.68 24.04 -7.14
CA GLU A 179 26.03 25.45 -6.88
C GLU A 179 26.75 25.62 -5.52
N HIS A 180 26.47 24.73 -4.56
CA HIS A 180 27.11 24.70 -3.23
C HIS A 180 27.78 23.34 -2.97
N LYS A 181 28.40 22.76 -4.01
CA LYS A 181 28.99 21.39 -4.01
C LYS A 181 29.85 21.04 -2.79
N ASP A 182 30.58 22.00 -2.23
CA ASP A 182 31.56 21.78 -1.16
C ASP A 182 30.87 21.70 0.22
N GLN A 183 29.71 22.34 0.37
CA GLN A 183 28.81 22.17 1.53
C GLN A 183 28.00 20.86 1.38
N ASN A 184 27.57 20.54 0.16
CA ASN A 184 26.78 19.35 -0.16
C ASN A 184 27.61 18.08 -0.42
N ARG A 185 28.92 18.09 -0.12
CA ARG A 185 29.85 17.01 -0.48
C ARG A 185 29.48 15.67 0.15
N ASP A 186 29.10 15.71 1.42
CA ASP A 186 28.83 14.54 2.25
C ASP A 186 27.32 14.24 2.37
N THR A 187 26.48 15.01 1.66
CA THR A 187 25.04 14.77 1.51
C THR A 187 24.79 13.47 0.73
N THR A 188 23.75 12.74 1.11
CA THR A 188 23.22 11.60 0.37
C THR A 188 21.88 11.99 -0.27
N VAL A 189 21.78 11.91 -1.60
CA VAL A 189 20.54 12.16 -2.32
C VAL A 189 19.75 10.86 -2.39
N VAL A 190 18.47 10.90 -1.97
CA VAL A 190 17.56 9.75 -2.05
C VAL A 190 16.44 10.06 -3.05
N PHE A 191 16.43 9.35 -4.18
CA PHE A 191 15.38 9.50 -5.20
C PHE A 191 14.23 8.53 -4.91
N VAL A 192 13.00 9.04 -4.91
CA VAL A 192 11.78 8.29 -4.58
C VAL A 192 10.72 8.49 -5.68
N ASP A 193 9.92 7.48 -6.00
CA ASP A 193 8.74 7.64 -6.87
C ASP A 193 7.50 8.03 -6.02
N ASP A 194 6.65 8.90 -6.56
CA ASP A 194 5.43 9.48 -5.91
C ASP A 194 4.33 8.50 -5.47
N HIS A 195 4.54 7.21 -5.67
CA HIS A 195 3.64 6.10 -5.30
C HIS A 195 4.40 4.98 -4.57
N VAL A 196 5.40 5.38 -3.77
CA VAL A 196 6.25 4.50 -2.95
C VAL A 196 6.22 4.99 -1.51
N TRP A 197 6.09 4.08 -0.54
CA TRP A 197 6.19 4.42 0.88
C TRP A 197 7.12 3.46 1.63
N TRP A 198 7.75 3.99 2.67
CA TRP A 198 8.71 3.28 3.50
C TRP A 198 8.01 2.61 4.68
N ASN A 199 8.38 1.36 4.98
CA ASN A 199 7.83 0.56 6.07
C ASN A 199 8.95 0.04 6.98
N GLY A 200 8.66 -0.04 8.27
CA GLY A 200 9.62 -0.17 9.35
C GLY A 200 9.87 1.18 10.04
N ASP A 201 10.60 1.16 11.15
CA ASP A 201 10.94 2.36 11.93
C ASP A 201 12.36 2.87 11.63
N ARG A 202 13.21 2.02 11.04
CA ARG A 202 14.62 2.32 10.77
C ARG A 202 14.96 2.14 9.29
N PHE A 203 13.99 2.36 8.39
CA PHE A 203 14.15 2.01 6.97
C PHE A 203 15.27 2.84 6.33
N LEU A 204 15.29 4.15 6.64
CA LEU A 204 16.32 5.04 6.16
C LEU A 204 17.69 4.68 6.75
N GLU A 205 17.79 4.28 8.02
CA GLU A 205 19.05 3.81 8.59
C GLU A 205 19.57 2.53 7.90
N HIS A 206 18.68 1.56 7.60
CA HIS A 206 19.05 0.36 6.85
C HIS A 206 19.52 0.70 5.43
N LEU A 207 18.86 1.65 4.75
CA LEU A 207 19.24 2.15 3.42
C LEU A 207 20.59 2.89 3.43
N LEU A 208 20.93 3.57 4.53
CA LEU A 208 22.19 4.32 4.68
C LEU A 208 23.37 3.45 5.15
N ALA A 209 23.15 2.36 5.89
CA ALA A 209 24.23 1.54 6.47
C ALA A 209 25.35 1.12 5.49
N PRO A 210 25.08 0.79 4.20
CA PRO A 210 26.16 0.48 3.25
C PRO A 210 27.00 1.71 2.82
N LEU A 211 26.53 2.94 3.06
CA LEU A 211 27.26 4.19 2.78
C LEU A 211 28.27 4.57 3.88
N GLU A 212 28.49 3.70 4.87
CA GLU A 212 29.63 3.80 5.77
C GLU A 212 30.94 3.36 5.08
N ASP A 213 30.87 2.55 4.01
CA ASP A 213 31.98 2.34 3.09
C ASP A 213 32.05 3.48 2.06
N GLU A 214 33.07 4.33 2.17
CA GLU A 214 33.35 5.45 1.24
C GLU A 214 33.38 5.06 -0.25
N HIS A 215 33.72 3.81 -0.56
CA HIS A 215 33.74 3.28 -1.92
C HIS A 215 32.34 3.00 -2.47
N VAL A 216 31.39 2.60 -1.61
CA VAL A 216 29.99 2.44 -2.00
C VAL A 216 29.38 3.82 -2.28
N ALA A 217 28.90 4.01 -3.49
CA ALA A 217 28.34 5.28 -3.96
C ALA A 217 26.82 5.23 -4.19
N LEU A 218 26.26 4.04 -4.36
CA LEU A 218 24.85 3.81 -4.72
C LEU A 218 24.28 2.62 -3.94
N VAL A 219 23.13 2.81 -3.29
CA VAL A 219 22.41 1.77 -2.56
C VAL A 219 20.98 1.64 -3.07
N GLY A 220 20.59 0.41 -3.40
CA GLY A 220 19.20 0.01 -3.58
C GLY A 220 18.69 -0.78 -2.39
N THR A 221 17.37 -0.82 -2.23
CA THR A 221 16.71 -1.50 -1.11
C THR A 221 15.64 -2.49 -1.55
N ARG A 222 15.28 -3.42 -0.65
CA ARG A 222 14.21 -4.40 -0.77
C ARG A 222 12.88 -3.70 -1.08
N LYS A 223 12.12 -4.26 -2.02
CA LYS A 223 10.88 -3.65 -2.53
C LYS A 223 9.77 -4.65 -2.76
N ARG A 224 8.54 -4.23 -2.52
CA ARG A 224 7.34 -5.07 -2.59
C ARG A 224 6.18 -4.29 -3.17
N VAL A 225 5.31 -4.97 -3.90
CA VAL A 225 4.02 -4.40 -4.30
C VAL A 225 3.06 -4.53 -3.13
N ALA A 226 2.32 -3.47 -2.82
CA ALA A 226 1.20 -3.56 -1.90
C ALA A 226 0.16 -4.54 -2.48
N ARG A 227 -0.08 -5.64 -1.76
CA ARG A 227 -0.95 -6.71 -2.24
C ARG A 227 -2.40 -6.23 -2.25
N ASP A 228 -2.94 -6.08 -3.45
CA ASP A 228 -4.29 -5.64 -3.71
C ASP A 228 -5.04 -6.74 -4.49
N ARG A 229 -6.15 -7.21 -3.94
CA ARG A 229 -6.98 -8.27 -4.56
C ARG A 229 -8.01 -7.70 -5.55
N GLY A 230 -8.15 -6.37 -5.65
CA GLY A 230 -9.03 -5.68 -6.58
C GLY A 230 -10.50 -6.10 -6.46
N ARG A 231 -11.25 -5.98 -7.56
CA ARG A 231 -12.69 -6.33 -7.60
C ARG A 231 -12.96 -7.77 -8.06
N GLY A 232 -11.94 -8.64 -8.04
CA GLY A 232 -12.08 -10.05 -8.39
C GLY A 232 -10.80 -10.72 -8.90
N PHE A 233 -10.92 -12.00 -9.23
CA PHE A 233 -9.80 -12.89 -9.58
C PHE A 233 -8.83 -12.34 -10.64
N LYS A 234 -9.35 -11.67 -11.67
CA LYS A 234 -8.55 -11.08 -12.75
C LYS A 234 -7.61 -10.00 -12.23
N ASP A 235 -8.14 -9.02 -11.50
CA ASP A 235 -7.35 -7.88 -11.01
C ASP A 235 -6.39 -8.32 -9.90
N SER A 236 -6.87 -9.23 -9.04
CA SER A 236 -6.06 -9.96 -8.06
C SER A 236 -4.84 -10.64 -8.70
N PHE A 237 -5.02 -11.36 -9.82
CA PHE A 237 -3.93 -11.98 -10.58
C PHE A 237 -3.00 -10.94 -11.22
N ILE A 238 -3.51 -9.80 -11.68
CA ILE A 238 -2.69 -8.75 -12.28
C ILE A 238 -1.76 -8.09 -11.24
N ASN A 239 -2.27 -7.77 -10.04
CA ASN A 239 -1.46 -7.30 -8.93
C ASN A 239 -0.48 -8.39 -8.42
N PHE A 240 -0.85 -9.68 -8.46
CA PHE A 240 0.08 -10.79 -8.22
C PHE A 240 1.24 -10.79 -9.23
N ILE A 241 0.97 -10.63 -10.54
CA ILE A 241 2.04 -10.53 -11.55
C ILE A 241 2.94 -9.31 -11.30
N GLY A 242 2.39 -8.19 -10.83
CA GLY A 242 3.18 -7.05 -10.36
C GLY A 242 4.08 -7.41 -9.16
N SER A 243 3.52 -8.10 -8.17
CA SER A 243 4.19 -8.49 -6.93
C SER A 243 5.40 -9.38 -7.17
N ILE A 244 5.23 -10.45 -7.95
CA ILE A 244 6.32 -11.38 -8.27
C ILE A 244 7.41 -10.74 -9.15
N TYR A 245 7.10 -9.67 -9.88
CA TYR A 245 8.08 -8.91 -10.65
C TYR A 245 9.11 -8.23 -9.73
N LEU A 246 8.67 -7.68 -8.60
CA LEU A 246 9.55 -7.06 -7.62
C LEU A 246 10.28 -8.08 -6.74
N GLU A 247 9.61 -9.15 -6.28
CA GLU A 247 10.26 -10.20 -5.48
C GLU A 247 11.35 -10.95 -6.28
N ARG A 248 11.13 -11.19 -7.58
CA ARG A 248 12.18 -11.68 -8.48
C ARG A 248 13.34 -10.71 -8.65
N HIS A 249 13.09 -9.40 -8.65
CA HIS A 249 14.15 -8.38 -8.75
C HIS A 249 14.96 -8.30 -7.45
N ASN A 250 14.32 -8.47 -6.29
CA ASN A 250 15.02 -8.64 -5.01
C ASN A 250 15.97 -9.84 -5.08
N PHE A 251 15.45 -11.03 -5.44
CA PHE A 251 16.27 -12.23 -5.59
C PHE A 251 17.44 -12.06 -6.56
N GLU A 252 17.19 -11.49 -7.75
CA GLU A 252 18.22 -11.37 -8.78
C GLU A 252 19.30 -10.32 -8.47
N CYS A 253 18.99 -9.25 -7.71
CA CYS A 253 20.00 -8.25 -7.31
C CYS A 253 20.77 -8.65 -6.04
N SER A 254 20.14 -9.17 -4.98
CA SER A 254 20.88 -9.63 -3.79
C SER A 254 21.89 -10.72 -4.15
N ALA A 255 21.47 -11.68 -4.97
CA ALA A 255 22.32 -12.79 -5.39
C ALA A 255 23.49 -12.37 -6.30
N ALA A 256 23.31 -11.35 -7.15
CA ALA A 256 24.39 -10.81 -7.97
C ALA A 256 25.39 -10.03 -7.09
N ASN A 257 24.85 -9.16 -6.22
CA ASN A 257 25.62 -8.28 -5.36
C ASN A 257 26.47 -9.04 -4.32
N ALA A 258 26.00 -10.20 -3.85
CA ALA A 258 26.77 -11.11 -3.00
C ALA A 258 27.86 -11.94 -3.73
N ILE A 259 27.82 -12.06 -5.07
CA ILE A 259 28.82 -12.84 -5.82
C ILE A 259 29.95 -11.95 -6.34
N ASP A 260 29.62 -10.82 -6.98
CA ASP A 260 30.61 -9.94 -7.60
C ASP A 260 30.35 -8.45 -7.35
N GLY A 261 29.45 -8.07 -6.44
CA GLY A 261 29.05 -6.68 -6.23
C GLY A 261 28.11 -6.12 -7.33
N GLY A 262 27.98 -6.82 -8.46
CA GLY A 262 27.14 -6.39 -9.57
C GLY A 262 25.64 -6.44 -9.28
N VAL A 263 24.88 -5.67 -10.05
CA VAL A 263 23.41 -5.66 -10.07
C VAL A 263 22.91 -5.49 -11.50
N MET A 264 21.64 -5.83 -11.75
CA MET A 264 20.97 -5.49 -13.01
C MET A 264 20.71 -3.98 -13.10
N VAL A 265 20.08 -3.45 -12.06
CA VAL A 265 19.67 -2.05 -11.92
C VAL A 265 19.21 -1.79 -10.48
N ILE A 266 19.58 -0.63 -9.93
CA ILE A 266 19.07 -0.10 -8.67
C ILE A 266 17.80 0.71 -8.94
N SER A 267 16.64 0.17 -8.55
CA SER A 267 15.30 0.69 -8.85
C SER A 267 15.02 2.07 -8.23
N ALA A 268 14.83 3.11 -9.05
CA ALA A 268 14.57 4.51 -8.67
C ALA A 268 13.19 4.80 -8.02
N ARG A 269 12.51 3.75 -7.53
CA ARG A 269 11.40 3.83 -6.57
C ARG A 269 11.84 4.30 -5.20
N THR A 270 13.00 3.84 -4.76
CA THR A 270 13.78 4.39 -3.65
C THR A 270 15.21 3.91 -3.87
N LEU A 271 16.13 4.85 -4.09
CA LEU A 271 17.57 4.58 -4.11
C LEU A 271 18.32 5.73 -3.43
N ALA A 272 19.46 5.42 -2.82
CA ALA A 272 20.36 6.41 -2.22
C ALA A 272 21.64 6.52 -3.06
N ILE A 273 22.09 7.74 -3.38
CA ILE A 273 23.35 8.01 -4.08
C ILE A 273 24.09 9.16 -3.38
N ARG A 274 25.42 9.06 -3.24
CA ARG A 274 26.22 10.15 -2.68
C ARG A 274 26.13 11.38 -3.58
N ALA A 275 25.82 12.55 -3.01
CA ALA A 275 25.69 13.81 -3.76
C ALA A 275 26.96 14.14 -4.54
N ARG A 276 28.15 13.87 -3.98
CA ARG A 276 29.45 14.05 -4.66
C ARG A 276 29.56 13.37 -6.04
N VAL A 277 28.79 12.31 -6.31
CA VAL A 277 28.74 11.62 -7.61
C VAL A 277 27.60 12.15 -8.50
N ALA A 278 26.42 12.39 -7.92
CA ALA A 278 25.25 12.87 -8.66
C ALA A 278 25.36 14.35 -9.08
N MET A 279 26.18 15.15 -8.39
CA MET A 279 26.46 16.55 -8.74
C MET A 279 27.48 16.70 -9.88
N GLU A 280 28.14 15.63 -10.33
CA GLU A 280 29.11 15.70 -11.43
C GLU A 280 28.48 16.24 -12.73
N GLU A 281 29.20 17.12 -13.44
CA GLU A 281 28.74 17.72 -14.70
C GLU A 281 28.54 16.67 -15.80
N GLU A 282 29.39 15.64 -15.84
CA GLU A 282 29.25 14.48 -16.73
C GLU A 282 27.99 13.65 -16.38
N PHE A 283 27.69 13.46 -15.08
CA PHE A 283 26.47 12.79 -14.64
C PHE A 283 25.24 13.56 -15.11
N ARG A 284 25.10 14.84 -14.72
CA ARG A 284 23.89 15.63 -14.95
C ARG A 284 23.60 15.85 -16.44
N ARG A 285 24.62 16.18 -17.24
CA ARG A 285 24.47 16.31 -18.70
C ARG A 285 24.12 14.98 -19.36
N GLY A 286 24.84 13.90 -19.03
CA GLY A 286 24.61 12.60 -19.65
C GLY A 286 23.27 11.96 -19.25
N PHE A 287 22.81 12.20 -18.01
CA PHE A 287 21.52 11.72 -17.52
C PHE A 287 20.35 12.39 -18.25
N THR A 288 20.41 13.71 -18.46
CA THR A 288 19.37 14.45 -19.19
C THR A 288 19.44 14.27 -20.71
N ASN A 289 20.61 13.94 -21.27
CA ASN A 289 20.85 13.85 -22.73
C ASN A 289 21.24 12.44 -23.20
N GLU A 290 20.83 11.38 -22.51
CA GLU A 290 21.25 10.01 -22.82
C GLU A 290 20.86 9.61 -24.25
N ARG A 291 21.85 9.18 -25.04
CA ARG A 291 21.65 8.59 -26.37
C ARG A 291 22.22 7.18 -26.44
N PHE A 292 21.46 6.24 -26.97
CA PHE A 292 21.83 4.83 -27.11
C PHE A 292 22.01 4.42 -28.58
N PHE A 293 22.51 3.21 -28.81
CA PHE A 293 22.75 2.61 -30.14
C PHE A 293 23.55 3.54 -31.08
N PHE A 294 24.85 3.69 -30.79
CA PHE A 294 25.76 4.59 -31.53
C PHE A 294 25.28 6.05 -31.56
N ASN A 295 24.71 6.52 -30.44
CA ASN A 295 24.06 7.82 -30.26
C ASN A 295 22.84 8.10 -31.20
N ARG A 296 22.38 7.12 -31.99
CA ARG A 296 21.33 7.30 -33.00
C ARG A 296 19.96 7.63 -32.41
N PHE A 297 19.66 7.13 -31.21
CA PHE A 297 18.35 7.31 -30.56
C PHE A 297 18.53 8.01 -29.21
N GLY A 298 17.70 9.02 -28.94
CA GLY A 298 17.66 9.80 -27.71
C GLY A 298 17.31 11.28 -27.95
N PRO A 299 17.12 12.11 -26.90
CA PRO A 299 17.28 11.80 -25.48
C PRO A 299 16.35 10.70 -24.97
N LEU A 300 16.70 10.06 -23.85
CA LEU A 300 15.96 8.93 -23.30
C LEU A 300 15.16 9.31 -22.05
N ASN A 301 13.83 9.26 -22.19
CA ASN A 301 12.89 9.81 -21.21
C ASN A 301 12.37 8.78 -20.19
N SER A 302 12.90 7.55 -20.26
CA SER A 302 12.71 6.46 -19.29
C SER A 302 14.07 5.91 -18.85
N ASP A 303 14.12 4.81 -18.10
CA ASP A 303 15.37 4.09 -17.77
C ASP A 303 16.33 4.92 -16.89
N ASP A 304 15.77 5.82 -16.07
CA ASP A 304 16.48 6.69 -15.13
C ASP A 304 17.34 5.91 -14.13
N ASP A 305 16.75 4.87 -13.53
CA ASP A 305 17.40 3.88 -12.67
C ASP A 305 18.62 3.19 -13.33
N ASN A 306 18.48 2.87 -14.61
CA ASN A 306 19.50 2.20 -15.42
C ASN A 306 20.68 3.14 -15.72
N TYR A 307 20.44 4.40 -16.06
CA TYR A 307 21.54 5.36 -16.25
C TYR A 307 22.35 5.53 -14.97
N ILE A 308 21.67 5.76 -13.83
CA ILE A 308 22.30 5.95 -12.52
C ILE A 308 23.19 4.74 -12.19
N THR A 309 22.64 3.53 -12.34
CA THR A 309 23.40 2.29 -12.11
C THR A 309 24.63 2.19 -13.02
N ARG A 310 24.46 2.36 -14.34
CA ARG A 310 25.58 2.24 -15.29
C ARG A 310 26.65 3.31 -15.09
N TYR A 311 26.28 4.53 -14.70
CA TYR A 311 27.24 5.61 -14.43
C TYR A 311 28.16 5.26 -13.25
N VAL A 312 27.58 4.75 -12.16
CA VAL A 312 28.34 4.35 -10.96
C VAL A 312 29.27 3.17 -11.26
N VAL A 313 28.83 2.18 -12.04
CA VAL A 313 29.70 1.10 -12.54
C VAL A 313 30.80 1.63 -13.47
N LYS A 314 30.48 2.53 -14.41
CA LYS A 314 31.46 3.14 -15.32
C LYS A 314 32.56 3.89 -14.56
N LYS A 315 32.21 4.53 -13.44
CA LYS A 315 33.13 5.23 -12.52
C LYS A 315 33.91 4.28 -11.60
N ARG A 316 33.65 2.96 -11.64
CA ARG A 316 34.21 1.93 -10.75
C ARG A 316 34.00 2.25 -9.27
N LEU A 317 32.77 2.62 -8.93
CA LEU A 317 32.35 2.86 -7.55
C LEU A 317 31.42 1.74 -7.09
N GLY A 318 31.48 1.42 -5.81
CA GLY A 318 30.73 0.31 -5.20
C GLY A 318 29.22 0.54 -5.25
N ILE A 319 28.48 -0.57 -5.40
CA ILE A 319 27.02 -0.62 -5.34
C ILE A 319 26.62 -1.65 -4.29
N LYS A 320 25.64 -1.34 -3.44
CA LYS A 320 24.99 -2.34 -2.58
C LYS A 320 23.51 -2.50 -2.96
N PHE A 321 23.00 -3.72 -2.92
CA PHE A 321 21.56 -3.99 -2.86
C PHE A 321 21.20 -4.51 -1.46
N GLN A 322 20.75 -3.59 -0.59
CA GLN A 322 20.42 -3.85 0.80
C GLN A 322 19.07 -4.55 0.91
N ASN A 323 19.11 -5.86 1.11
CA ASN A 323 17.95 -6.75 1.22
C ASN A 323 17.89 -7.40 2.60
N ASP A 324 17.48 -6.65 3.62
CA ASP A 324 17.21 -7.25 4.93
C ASP A 324 15.94 -8.11 4.86
N THR A 325 16.09 -9.40 5.19
CA THR A 325 15.00 -10.38 5.25
C THR A 325 14.61 -10.79 6.67
N LYS A 326 15.31 -10.27 7.68
CA LYS A 326 15.11 -10.51 9.13
C LYS A 326 14.20 -9.43 9.73
N HIS A 327 14.33 -8.19 9.27
CA HIS A 327 13.51 -7.05 9.67
C HIS A 327 12.42 -6.71 8.63
N GLU A 328 11.42 -5.92 9.02
CA GLU A 328 10.29 -5.49 8.15
C GLU A 328 10.58 -4.22 7.32
N GLU A 329 11.86 -3.92 7.18
CA GLU A 329 12.42 -2.68 6.63
C GLU A 329 12.40 -2.77 5.09
N ILE A 330 11.34 -2.22 4.48
CA ILE A 330 11.03 -2.45 3.06
C ILE A 330 10.27 -1.27 2.43
N MET A 331 10.53 -0.97 1.15
CA MET A 331 9.67 -0.05 0.41
C MET A 331 8.48 -0.79 -0.22
N TYR A 332 7.28 -0.24 -0.03
CA TYR A 332 6.05 -0.66 -0.68
C TYR A 332 5.70 0.28 -1.85
N THR A 333 5.00 -0.24 -2.85
CA THR A 333 4.56 0.54 -4.03
C THR A 333 3.28 -0.04 -4.62
N THR A 334 2.49 0.76 -5.33
CA THR A 334 1.35 0.25 -6.11
C THR A 334 1.82 -0.30 -7.46
N LEU A 335 1.24 -1.43 -7.89
CA LEU A 335 1.51 -2.01 -9.21
C LEU A 335 0.38 -2.96 -9.63
N GLY A 336 -0.03 -2.90 -10.90
CA GLY A 336 -1.08 -3.76 -11.45
C GLY A 336 -2.51 -3.46 -11.00
N ILE A 337 -2.74 -2.36 -10.29
CA ILE A 337 -4.09 -1.95 -9.84
C ILE A 337 -4.90 -1.30 -10.97
N ASP A 338 -4.26 -0.61 -11.91
CA ASP A 338 -4.89 0.04 -13.08
C ASP A 338 -5.26 -0.95 -14.23
N GLY A 339 -5.42 -2.23 -13.91
CA GLY A 339 -5.77 -3.27 -14.86
C GLY A 339 -4.71 -3.59 -15.94
N TRP A 340 -5.15 -4.37 -16.93
CA TRP A 340 -4.26 -5.07 -17.87
C TRP A 340 -3.54 -4.14 -18.86
N GLY A 341 -4.17 -3.05 -19.31
CA GLY A 341 -3.58 -2.15 -20.31
C GLY A 341 -2.29 -1.49 -19.81
N LYS A 342 -2.33 -0.88 -18.62
CA LYS A 342 -1.19 -0.17 -18.04
C LYS A 342 -0.04 -1.13 -17.69
N ILE A 343 -0.33 -2.30 -17.11
CA ILE A 343 0.72 -3.27 -16.76
C ILE A 343 1.38 -3.88 -18.01
N CYS A 344 0.62 -4.16 -19.09
CA CYS A 344 1.21 -4.59 -20.36
C CYS A 344 2.11 -3.49 -20.97
N GLY A 345 1.69 -2.23 -20.90
CA GLY A 345 2.53 -1.09 -21.29
C GLY A 345 3.82 -0.94 -20.46
N GLN A 346 3.80 -1.40 -19.21
CA GLN A 346 4.99 -1.48 -18.34
C GLN A 346 5.90 -2.67 -18.70
N PHE A 347 5.36 -3.87 -18.96
CA PHE A 347 6.15 -5.02 -19.42
C PHE A 347 6.86 -4.73 -20.75
N ASP A 348 6.16 -4.12 -21.71
CA ASP A 348 6.72 -3.69 -22.99
C ASP A 348 7.89 -2.71 -22.78
N ARG A 349 7.71 -1.72 -21.88
CA ARG A 349 8.75 -0.74 -21.53
C ARG A 349 9.97 -1.42 -20.89
N TRP A 350 9.79 -2.24 -19.86
CA TRP A 350 10.89 -2.92 -19.16
C TRP A 350 11.63 -3.89 -20.08
N ALA A 351 10.93 -4.57 -20.99
CA ALA A 351 11.58 -5.43 -21.98
C ALA A 351 12.44 -4.63 -22.98
N ARG A 352 12.01 -3.44 -23.42
CA ARG A 352 12.83 -2.54 -24.25
C ARG A 352 14.02 -1.96 -23.47
N THR A 353 13.80 -1.60 -22.19
CA THR A 353 14.83 -1.09 -21.27
C THR A 353 16.04 -2.03 -21.21
N GLN A 354 15.80 -3.34 -21.11
CA GLN A 354 16.85 -4.36 -21.05
C GLN A 354 17.62 -4.48 -22.38
N TRP A 355 16.94 -4.43 -23.53
CA TRP A 355 17.63 -4.39 -24.84
C TRP A 355 18.53 -3.15 -24.98
N ARG A 356 18.12 -1.98 -24.47
CA ARG A 356 18.91 -0.73 -24.50
C ARG A 356 20.07 -0.74 -23.50
N SER A 357 19.74 -0.96 -22.23
CA SER A 357 20.66 -0.79 -21.10
C SER A 357 21.73 -1.88 -21.08
N ASN A 358 21.34 -3.15 -21.18
CA ASN A 358 22.28 -4.27 -21.08
C ASN A 358 23.28 -4.27 -22.25
N ALA A 359 22.82 -3.91 -23.46
CA ALA A 359 23.71 -3.73 -24.61
C ALA A 359 24.67 -2.55 -24.43
N THR A 360 24.23 -1.48 -23.78
CA THR A 360 25.10 -0.33 -23.45
C THR A 360 26.16 -0.74 -22.43
N SER A 361 25.78 -1.42 -21.34
CA SER A 361 26.73 -1.97 -20.35
C SER A 361 27.77 -2.90 -21.00
N LEU A 362 27.33 -3.86 -21.80
CA LEU A 362 28.19 -4.92 -22.34
C LEU A 362 29.07 -4.49 -23.52
N PHE A 363 28.61 -3.57 -24.38
CA PHE A 363 29.27 -3.28 -25.66
C PHE A 363 29.75 -1.82 -25.82
N ARG A 364 29.27 -0.88 -24.99
CA ARG A 364 29.72 0.52 -25.00
C ARG A 364 30.57 0.85 -23.78
N ASP A 365 30.02 0.60 -22.59
CA ASP A 365 30.66 0.98 -21.34
C ASP A 365 31.72 -0.07 -20.94
N THR A 366 31.42 -1.35 -21.18
CA THR A 366 32.29 -2.55 -21.06
C THR A 366 32.83 -2.88 -19.67
N THR A 367 32.87 -1.91 -18.73
CA THR A 367 33.41 -2.04 -17.37
C THR A 367 32.85 -3.24 -16.59
N VAL A 368 31.58 -3.58 -16.81
CA VAL A 368 30.92 -4.76 -16.21
C VAL A 368 31.67 -6.06 -16.45
N TRP A 369 32.39 -6.23 -17.56
CA TRP A 369 33.13 -7.46 -17.87
C TRP A 369 34.35 -7.69 -16.97
N ILE A 370 34.93 -6.61 -16.46
CA ILE A 370 36.13 -6.64 -15.62
C ILE A 370 35.69 -6.72 -14.16
N ASP A 371 34.81 -5.81 -13.75
CA ASP A 371 34.49 -5.60 -12.34
C ASP A 371 33.39 -6.57 -11.87
N HIS A 372 32.40 -6.88 -12.73
CA HIS A 372 31.22 -7.70 -12.41
C HIS A 372 31.01 -8.87 -13.42
N PRO A 373 31.95 -9.82 -13.55
CA PRO A 373 31.94 -10.85 -14.60
C PRO A 373 30.80 -11.87 -14.48
N TRP A 374 30.38 -12.25 -13.25
CA TRP A 374 29.24 -13.15 -13.05
C TRP A 374 27.94 -12.45 -13.43
N THR A 375 27.78 -11.20 -13.04
CA THR A 375 26.63 -10.36 -13.41
C THR A 375 26.60 -10.11 -14.93
N SER A 376 27.75 -9.88 -15.58
CA SER A 376 27.85 -9.77 -17.04
C SER A 376 27.31 -11.01 -17.75
N LEU A 377 27.76 -12.20 -17.34
CA LEU A 377 27.32 -13.47 -17.93
C LEU A 377 25.85 -13.78 -17.61
N THR A 378 25.48 -13.75 -16.33
CA THR A 378 24.20 -14.28 -15.85
C THR A 378 23.04 -13.29 -15.88
N VAL A 379 23.31 -12.00 -15.68
CA VAL A 379 22.27 -10.96 -15.63
C VAL A 379 22.15 -10.28 -16.99
N TYR A 380 23.21 -9.62 -17.45
CA TYR A 380 23.17 -8.79 -18.66
C TYR A 380 23.07 -9.62 -19.95
N LEU A 381 24.03 -10.53 -20.20
CA LEU A 381 24.12 -11.30 -21.45
C LEU A 381 22.99 -12.34 -21.56
N THR A 382 22.79 -13.14 -20.51
CA THR A 382 21.75 -14.19 -20.45
C THR A 382 20.33 -13.64 -20.71
N TRP A 383 20.07 -12.36 -20.43
CA TRP A 383 18.72 -11.80 -20.64
C TRP A 383 18.26 -11.91 -22.10
N PHE A 384 19.17 -11.75 -23.07
CA PHE A 384 18.89 -11.73 -24.52
C PHE A 384 18.42 -13.07 -25.09
N PHE A 385 18.79 -14.21 -24.47
CA PHE A 385 18.43 -15.56 -24.95
C PHE A 385 17.64 -16.41 -23.94
N ASN A 386 17.40 -15.92 -22.71
CA ASN A 386 16.58 -16.62 -21.72
C ASN A 386 15.08 -16.46 -22.02
N PHE A 387 14.59 -17.26 -22.99
CA PHE A 387 13.18 -17.43 -23.36
C PHE A 387 12.66 -18.78 -22.84
N ALA A 388 11.71 -18.77 -21.91
CA ALA A 388 11.18 -20.03 -21.34
C ALA A 388 10.50 -20.91 -22.41
N ALA A 389 9.82 -20.29 -23.38
CA ALA A 389 9.15 -20.97 -24.49
C ALA A 389 10.12 -21.64 -25.49
N ILE A 390 11.44 -21.42 -25.37
CA ILE A 390 12.48 -22.10 -26.18
C ILE A 390 13.22 -23.13 -25.32
N TRP A 391 13.74 -22.71 -24.16
CA TRP A 391 14.57 -23.57 -23.32
C TRP A 391 13.83 -24.74 -22.70
N ASP A 392 12.60 -24.55 -22.21
CA ASP A 392 11.91 -25.62 -21.48
C ASP A 392 11.46 -26.75 -22.44
N PRO A 393 10.94 -26.47 -23.66
CA PRO A 393 10.76 -27.51 -24.70
C PRO A 393 12.07 -28.14 -25.18
N LEU A 394 13.16 -27.36 -25.32
CA LEU A 394 14.46 -27.90 -25.76
C LEU A 394 15.06 -28.88 -24.75
N ILE A 395 14.82 -28.68 -23.44
CA ILE A 395 15.17 -29.64 -22.39
C ILE A 395 14.39 -30.95 -22.54
N VAL A 396 13.07 -30.88 -22.78
CA VAL A 396 12.25 -32.08 -22.99
C VAL A 396 12.67 -32.82 -24.26
N TYR A 397 12.93 -32.10 -25.35
CA TYR A 397 13.39 -32.68 -26.61
C TYR A 397 14.77 -33.36 -26.48
N THR A 398 15.75 -32.68 -25.87
CA THR A 398 17.10 -33.25 -25.69
C THR A 398 17.12 -34.39 -24.67
N TRP A 399 16.28 -34.34 -23.62
CA TRP A 399 16.06 -35.46 -22.72
C TRP A 399 15.52 -36.69 -23.47
N TYR A 400 14.45 -36.54 -24.24
CA TYR A 400 13.78 -37.62 -24.98
C TYR A 400 14.72 -38.32 -25.98
N HIS A 401 15.63 -37.57 -26.62
CA HIS A 401 16.63 -38.13 -27.54
C HIS A 401 17.94 -38.58 -26.88
N SER A 402 18.06 -38.52 -25.55
CA SER A 402 19.23 -38.98 -24.79
C SER A 402 19.04 -40.38 -24.19
N THR A 403 20.13 -41.03 -23.73
CA THR A 403 19.99 -42.30 -22.98
C THR A 403 19.35 -42.10 -21.60
N TYR A 404 19.11 -40.85 -21.17
CA TYR A 404 18.36 -40.53 -19.96
C TYR A 404 16.83 -40.59 -20.14
N GLN A 405 16.30 -40.97 -21.31
CA GLN A 405 14.86 -41.22 -21.53
C GLN A 405 14.23 -42.22 -20.54
N ASN A 406 15.05 -43.09 -19.93
CA ASN A 406 14.63 -44.04 -18.89
C ASN A 406 14.26 -43.36 -17.55
N VAL A 407 14.68 -42.11 -17.33
CA VAL A 407 14.25 -41.29 -16.19
C VAL A 407 12.82 -40.82 -16.44
N GLN A 408 11.89 -41.13 -15.53
CA GLN A 408 10.48 -40.81 -15.71
C GLN A 408 10.24 -39.31 -15.98
N TRP A 409 9.38 -39.01 -16.97
CA TRP A 409 9.13 -37.66 -17.47
C TRP A 409 8.72 -36.66 -16.38
N TYR A 410 8.04 -37.13 -15.33
CA TYR A 410 7.59 -36.30 -14.22
C TYR A 410 8.76 -35.76 -13.37
N HIS A 411 9.95 -36.37 -13.39
CA HIS A 411 11.15 -35.78 -12.79
C HIS A 411 11.63 -34.55 -13.57
N ILE A 412 11.62 -34.61 -14.91
CA ILE A 412 11.97 -33.47 -15.77
C ILE A 412 10.94 -32.35 -15.59
N ALA A 413 9.64 -32.69 -15.52
CA ALA A 413 8.59 -31.75 -15.19
C ALA A 413 8.79 -31.13 -13.79
N ALA A 414 9.10 -31.92 -12.77
CA ALA A 414 9.36 -31.43 -11.40
C ALA A 414 10.56 -30.48 -11.33
N ILE A 415 11.64 -30.75 -12.07
CA ILE A 415 12.79 -29.83 -12.19
C ILE A 415 12.36 -28.50 -12.85
N ILE A 416 11.65 -28.56 -13.97
CA ILE A 416 11.17 -27.37 -14.69
C ILE A 416 10.20 -26.55 -13.82
N LEU A 417 9.27 -27.20 -13.11
CA LEU A 417 8.29 -26.54 -12.24
C LEU A 417 8.96 -25.97 -10.97
N GLY A 418 9.75 -26.77 -10.26
CA GLY A 418 10.49 -26.33 -9.06
C GLY A 418 11.41 -25.15 -9.36
N SER A 419 12.07 -25.14 -10.52
CA SER A 419 12.91 -24.01 -10.95
C SER A 419 12.15 -22.67 -11.07
N LYS A 420 10.86 -22.73 -11.42
CA LYS A 420 9.97 -21.57 -11.50
C LYS A 420 9.46 -21.13 -10.12
N MET A 421 9.36 -22.06 -9.17
CA MET A 421 8.91 -21.79 -7.79
C MET A 421 9.96 -21.08 -6.92
N ILE A 422 11.25 -21.39 -7.07
CA ILE A 422 12.33 -20.87 -6.19
C ILE A 422 12.25 -19.35 -5.97
N LYS A 423 12.08 -18.55 -7.04
CA LYS A 423 12.04 -17.08 -6.94
C LYS A 423 10.69 -16.52 -6.46
N LEU A 424 9.69 -17.38 -6.29
CA LEU A 424 8.33 -17.05 -5.83
C LEU A 424 8.09 -17.50 -4.39
N TYR A 425 8.91 -18.41 -3.86
CA TYR A 425 8.79 -18.91 -2.48
C TYR A 425 8.70 -17.77 -1.43
N PRO A 426 9.48 -16.66 -1.50
CA PRO A 426 9.32 -15.54 -0.57
C PRO A 426 7.97 -14.80 -0.66
N TYR A 427 7.22 -14.96 -1.76
CA TYR A 427 5.85 -14.49 -1.93
C TYR A 427 4.86 -15.52 -1.39
N PHE A 428 4.91 -16.75 -1.90
CA PHE A 428 3.95 -17.80 -1.55
C PHE A 428 4.05 -18.28 -0.10
N ARG A 429 5.19 -18.07 0.59
CA ARG A 429 5.28 -18.26 2.05
C ARG A 429 4.39 -17.30 2.86
N ARG A 430 3.99 -16.16 2.28
CA ARG A 430 3.06 -15.18 2.89
C ARG A 430 1.63 -15.27 2.32
N HIS A 431 1.48 -15.88 1.15
CA HIS A 431 0.20 -16.09 0.47
C HIS A 431 0.09 -17.57 0.03
N PRO A 432 0.11 -18.55 0.97
CA PRO A 432 0.08 -19.97 0.63
C PRO A 432 -1.23 -20.39 -0.07
N GLU A 433 -2.33 -19.70 0.20
CA GLU A 433 -3.63 -19.89 -0.44
C GLU A 433 -3.59 -19.58 -1.95
N GLU A 434 -2.73 -18.64 -2.37
CA GLU A 434 -2.62 -18.21 -3.77
C GLU A 434 -1.79 -19.19 -4.63
N VAL A 435 -1.05 -20.12 -4.02
CA VAL A 435 -0.20 -21.11 -4.73
C VAL A 435 -1.03 -21.90 -5.75
N PHE A 436 -2.13 -22.49 -5.31
CA PHE A 436 -2.91 -23.45 -6.11
C PHE A 436 -3.51 -22.82 -7.37
N TYR A 437 -3.88 -21.54 -7.32
CA TYR A 437 -4.55 -20.84 -8.41
C TYR A 437 -3.58 -20.02 -9.28
N PHE A 438 -2.62 -19.33 -8.67
CA PHE A 438 -1.74 -18.40 -9.40
C PHE A 438 -0.42 -19.01 -9.86
N PHE A 439 0.08 -20.10 -9.25
CA PHE A 439 1.30 -20.75 -9.76
C PHE A 439 1.09 -21.39 -11.15
N PRO A 440 -0.02 -22.11 -11.45
CA PRO A 440 -0.30 -22.61 -12.80
C PRO A 440 -0.40 -21.47 -13.83
N LEU A 441 -1.13 -20.40 -13.50
CA LEU A 441 -1.29 -19.24 -14.38
C LEU A 441 0.02 -18.47 -14.60
N TYR A 442 0.89 -18.39 -13.58
CA TYR A 442 2.24 -17.84 -13.72
C TYR A 442 3.09 -18.63 -14.71
N ILE A 443 3.00 -19.96 -14.72
CA ILE A 443 3.77 -20.80 -15.65
C ILE A 443 3.36 -20.48 -17.09
N VAL A 444 2.06 -20.38 -17.37
CA VAL A 444 1.53 -19.95 -18.68
C VAL A 444 1.99 -18.53 -19.02
N PHE A 445 1.84 -17.58 -18.09
CA PHE A 445 2.33 -16.21 -18.28
C PHE A 445 3.83 -16.15 -18.58
N GLY A 446 4.66 -16.98 -17.93
CA GLY A 446 6.10 -17.06 -18.18
C GLY A 446 6.46 -17.51 -19.61
N TYR A 447 5.64 -18.37 -20.22
CA TYR A 447 5.76 -18.70 -21.64
C TYR A 447 5.29 -17.54 -22.52
N CYS A 448 4.11 -16.96 -22.27
CA CYS A 448 3.60 -15.79 -23.00
C CYS A 448 4.58 -14.59 -22.97
N HIS A 449 5.24 -14.36 -21.83
CA HIS A 449 6.23 -13.29 -21.65
C HIS A 449 7.53 -13.51 -22.45
N SER A 450 7.77 -14.72 -22.97
CA SER A 450 8.86 -14.95 -23.93
C SER A 450 8.61 -14.18 -25.24
N TRP A 451 7.35 -14.06 -25.67
CA TRP A 451 6.97 -13.25 -26.83
C TRP A 451 7.10 -11.73 -26.58
N VAL A 452 6.82 -11.26 -25.35
CA VAL A 452 7.03 -9.85 -24.97
C VAL A 452 8.51 -9.46 -25.09
N LYS A 453 9.42 -10.33 -24.61
CA LYS A 453 10.87 -10.14 -24.79
C LYS A 453 11.29 -10.07 -26.28
N LEU A 454 10.71 -10.92 -27.12
CA LEU A 454 11.02 -10.98 -28.55
C LEU A 454 10.46 -9.76 -29.29
N LYS A 455 9.23 -9.35 -29.01
CA LYS A 455 8.62 -8.09 -29.49
C LYS A 455 9.50 -6.87 -29.14
N ALA A 456 10.10 -6.87 -27.94
CA ALA A 456 10.99 -5.80 -27.52
C ALA A 456 12.27 -5.67 -28.36
N LEU A 457 12.80 -6.77 -28.94
CA LEU A 457 13.95 -6.73 -29.87
C LEU A 457 13.62 -5.89 -31.12
N PHE A 458 12.39 -5.98 -31.61
CA PHE A 458 11.94 -5.24 -32.79
C PHE A 458 11.33 -3.86 -32.47
N THR A 459 11.33 -3.45 -31.20
CA THR A 459 10.73 -2.16 -30.75
C THR A 459 11.59 -1.36 -29.77
N PHE A 460 12.83 -1.78 -29.47
CA PHE A 460 13.73 -1.13 -28.49
C PHE A 460 14.01 0.37 -28.76
N TYR A 461 13.98 0.77 -30.03
CA TYR A 461 14.15 2.17 -30.46
C TYR A 461 12.98 3.09 -30.08
N ASN A 462 11.82 2.54 -29.68
CA ASN A 462 10.67 3.34 -29.26
C ASN A 462 10.89 3.90 -27.83
N ILE A 463 11.11 5.22 -27.79
CA ILE A 463 11.37 6.02 -26.58
C ILE A 463 10.12 6.73 -26.01
N ARG A 464 8.98 6.70 -26.70
CA ARG A 464 7.76 7.41 -26.25
C ARG A 464 7.20 6.80 -24.96
N TRP A 465 6.60 7.65 -24.13
CA TRP A 465 5.99 7.25 -22.85
C TRP A 465 4.68 6.50 -23.08
N SER A 466 4.47 5.38 -22.38
CA SER A 466 3.30 4.52 -22.58
C SER A 466 2.02 5.18 -22.04
N GLY A 467 1.20 5.78 -22.91
CA GLY A 467 -0.17 6.20 -22.57
C GLY A 467 -0.39 7.68 -22.23
N ARG A 468 0.47 8.60 -22.71
CA ARG A 468 0.20 10.05 -22.73
C ARG A 468 0.63 10.68 -24.06
N PRO A 469 0.00 11.78 -24.51
CA PRO A 469 0.51 12.59 -25.62
C PRO A 469 1.95 13.02 -25.35
N THR A 470 2.82 12.82 -26.34
CA THR A 470 4.23 13.20 -26.29
C THR A 470 4.66 13.72 -27.65
N THR A 471 5.49 14.75 -27.66
CA THR A 471 6.17 15.24 -28.88
C THR A 471 7.19 14.21 -29.38
N ASP A 472 7.78 14.41 -30.57
CA ASP A 472 8.70 13.43 -31.18
C ASP A 472 10.07 13.31 -30.48
N ASP A 473 10.43 14.26 -29.62
CA ASP A 473 11.53 14.15 -28.64
C ASP A 473 11.11 13.43 -27.34
N GLY A 474 9.84 13.03 -27.24
CA GLY A 474 9.24 12.35 -26.10
C GLY A 474 8.85 13.26 -24.92
N THR A 475 8.90 14.58 -25.06
CA THR A 475 8.45 15.50 -24.01
C THR A 475 6.93 15.35 -23.80
N VAL A 476 6.49 15.23 -22.55
CA VAL A 476 5.07 15.20 -22.20
C VAL A 476 4.55 16.64 -22.24
N LEU A 477 3.64 16.91 -23.18
CA LEU A 477 2.93 18.18 -23.22
C LEU A 477 2.09 18.33 -21.95
N ALA A 478 2.04 19.53 -21.38
CA ALA A 478 1.01 19.84 -20.40
C ALA A 478 -0.36 19.70 -21.08
N ALA A 479 -1.34 19.13 -20.38
CA ALA A 479 -2.71 19.13 -20.87
C ALA A 479 -3.20 20.58 -20.94
N THR A 480 -3.49 21.06 -22.15
CA THR A 480 -4.36 22.20 -22.37
C THR A 480 -5.78 21.76 -22.07
N ASN A 481 -6.54 22.57 -21.33
CA ASN A 481 -7.94 22.27 -21.00
C ASN A 481 -8.83 22.59 -22.21
N ASP A 482 -8.77 21.74 -23.24
CA ASP A 482 -9.57 21.78 -24.46
C ASP A 482 -9.88 20.33 -24.88
N ASP A 483 -10.84 19.67 -24.23
CA ASP A 483 -11.29 18.29 -24.54
C ASP A 483 -12.79 18.08 -24.18
N ASP A 484 -13.61 19.13 -24.40
CA ASP A 484 -15.08 19.05 -24.49
C ASP A 484 -15.48 19.30 -25.97
N ASP A 485 -15.38 18.28 -26.83
CA ASP A 485 -16.43 17.99 -27.84
C ASP A 485 -16.24 16.66 -28.61
N ASP A 486 -17.18 15.76 -28.34
CA ASP A 486 -17.87 14.82 -29.25
C ASP A 486 -17.14 13.78 -30.15
N ASN A 487 -17.98 12.92 -30.71
CA ASN A 487 -17.69 11.82 -31.62
C ASN A 487 -17.56 12.34 -33.06
N ASP A 488 -16.56 11.87 -33.81
CA ASP A 488 -16.88 11.24 -35.09
C ASP A 488 -15.81 10.24 -35.58
N LYS A 489 -16.17 9.42 -36.59
CA LYS A 489 -15.26 8.50 -37.27
C LYS A 489 -15.17 8.79 -38.76
N GLN A 490 -13.94 9.04 -39.19
CA GLN A 490 -13.45 8.98 -40.57
C GLN A 490 -14.04 10.00 -41.57
N HIS A 491 -13.19 10.92 -42.02
CA HIS A 491 -12.92 11.01 -43.45
C HIS A 491 -11.48 11.48 -43.74
N ASN A 492 -10.87 10.92 -44.78
CA ASN A 492 -9.57 11.35 -45.32
C ASN A 492 -9.76 12.48 -46.34
N THR A 493 -8.94 13.53 -46.28
CA THR A 493 -8.19 14.06 -47.44
C THR A 493 -7.14 15.11 -47.00
N PRO A 494 -6.03 15.31 -47.76
CA PRO A 494 -4.94 16.20 -47.37
C PRO A 494 -4.96 17.56 -48.10
N ILE A 495 -4.58 18.64 -47.42
CA ILE A 495 -4.25 19.94 -48.05
C ILE A 495 -2.89 20.43 -47.52
N SER A 496 -2.14 21.13 -48.37
CA SER A 496 -0.73 21.52 -48.16
C SER A 496 -0.55 23.05 -47.98
N PRO A 497 0.64 23.55 -47.59
CA PRO A 497 0.75 24.82 -46.86
C PRO A 497 0.95 26.08 -47.73
N LEU A 498 0.48 27.23 -47.19
CA LEU A 498 0.93 28.63 -47.36
C LEU A 498 0.06 29.49 -46.40
N SER A 499 0.42 30.68 -45.92
CA SER A 499 1.52 31.60 -46.25
C SER A 499 2.16 32.24 -44.99
N ARG A 500 2.81 33.42 -45.11
CA ARG A 500 3.62 34.06 -44.05
C ARG A 500 3.23 35.54 -43.84
N ARG A 501 3.52 36.05 -42.62
CA ARG A 501 3.83 37.47 -42.28
C ARG A 501 2.66 38.47 -42.33
N ALA A 502 2.67 39.58 -41.56
CA ALA A 502 3.60 40.07 -40.52
C ALA A 502 2.97 41.21 -39.68
N SER A 503 3.69 41.62 -38.61
CA SER A 503 3.69 42.95 -37.95
C SER A 503 2.42 43.35 -37.17
N SER A 504 2.47 44.08 -36.05
CA SER A 504 3.59 44.64 -35.23
C SER A 504 3.01 45.14 -33.86
N PHE A 505 3.68 45.81 -32.89
CA PHE A 505 4.83 46.74 -32.93
C PHE A 505 5.41 46.99 -31.50
N THR A 506 6.75 46.88 -31.32
CA THR A 506 7.57 47.53 -30.25
C THR A 506 7.31 47.17 -28.76
N ASP A 507 8.15 47.45 -27.74
CA ASP A 507 9.48 48.11 -27.56
C ASP A 507 10.08 47.69 -26.19
N ARG A 508 11.34 47.94 -25.75
CA ARG A 508 12.63 48.31 -26.37
C ARG A 508 13.78 47.93 -25.42
N ARG A 509 14.92 47.41 -25.92
CA ARG A 509 16.30 47.82 -25.53
C ARG A 509 17.40 47.08 -26.31
N SER A 510 18.17 47.84 -27.08
CA SER A 510 19.47 47.52 -27.70
C SER A 510 20.53 47.19 -26.62
N SER A 511 21.42 46.19 -26.71
CA SER A 511 22.30 45.66 -27.79
C SER A 511 23.66 46.36 -27.90
N LEU A 512 24.77 45.61 -27.95
CA LEU A 512 26.07 46.01 -28.52
C LEU A 512 27.04 44.81 -28.66
N TYR A 513 27.05 44.11 -29.81
CA TYR A 513 28.19 44.02 -30.77
C TYR A 513 27.96 42.96 -31.87
N ASP A 514 28.67 43.12 -33.00
CA ASP A 514 28.50 42.37 -34.26
C ASP A 514 29.56 41.25 -34.47
N PRO A 515 29.28 40.15 -35.22
CA PRO A 515 30.18 38.99 -35.36
C PRO A 515 30.86 38.89 -36.74
N ARG A 516 31.89 38.02 -36.88
CA ARG A 516 32.16 37.22 -38.12
C ARG A 516 33.33 36.23 -38.06
N ARG A 517 33.06 34.96 -38.43
CA ARG A 517 33.83 34.01 -39.29
C ARG A 517 33.23 32.60 -39.11
N GLN A 518 32.44 32.03 -40.03
CA GLN A 518 32.72 31.46 -41.37
C GLN A 518 33.66 30.23 -41.41
N SER A 519 33.05 29.05 -41.57
CA SER A 519 33.38 27.98 -42.54
C SER A 519 32.49 26.75 -42.22
N ASP A 520 31.43 26.45 -42.97
CA ASP A 520 31.41 25.70 -44.24
C ASP A 520 31.84 24.22 -44.16
N SER A 521 30.86 23.33 -43.99
CA SER A 521 30.77 22.07 -44.75
C SER A 521 29.32 21.57 -44.78
N LYS A 522 28.84 21.12 -45.95
CA LYS A 522 27.49 20.54 -46.11
C LYS A 522 27.58 19.01 -46.01
N SER A 523 26.60 18.36 -45.38
CA SER A 523 26.40 16.91 -45.45
C SER A 523 24.94 16.56 -45.80
N PRO A 524 24.66 15.43 -46.50
CA PRO A 524 23.34 15.20 -47.11
C PRO A 524 22.29 14.63 -46.14
N SER A 525 21.01 14.94 -46.41
CA SER A 525 19.86 14.36 -45.72
C SER A 525 19.73 12.85 -46.01
N CYS A 526 19.96 12.01 -45.00
CA CYS A 526 20.02 10.56 -45.16
C CYS A 526 18.64 9.89 -45.08
N ASN A 527 17.96 9.75 -46.22
CA ASN A 527 16.69 9.02 -46.34
C ASN A 527 16.76 7.83 -47.31
N THR A 528 17.96 7.25 -47.49
CA THR A 528 18.25 6.28 -48.56
C THR A 528 19.07 5.08 -48.06
N PHE A 529 18.69 4.52 -46.91
CA PHE A 529 19.33 3.30 -46.37
C PHE A 529 18.35 2.23 -45.83
N LEU A 530 17.06 2.55 -45.61
CA LEU A 530 16.08 1.56 -45.12
C LEU A 530 15.25 0.84 -46.19
N GLN A 531 15.32 1.25 -47.46
CA GLN A 531 14.70 0.50 -48.58
C GLN A 531 15.66 -0.48 -49.29
N ALA A 532 16.96 -0.41 -49.01
CA ALA A 532 17.99 -1.18 -49.74
C ALA A 532 18.13 -2.66 -49.30
N LEU A 533 17.37 -3.11 -48.29
CA LEU A 533 17.56 -4.40 -47.61
C LEU A 533 16.38 -5.39 -47.72
N LEU A 534 15.34 -5.07 -48.51
CA LEU A 534 14.19 -5.96 -48.76
C LEU A 534 13.95 -6.26 -50.25
N HIS A 535 14.94 -6.02 -51.12
CA HIS A 535 14.78 -6.23 -52.57
C HIS A 535 16.04 -6.79 -53.27
N ARG A 536 16.51 -7.99 -52.86
CA ARG A 536 17.44 -8.83 -53.66
C ARG A 536 17.54 -10.27 -53.12
N ALA A 537 16.58 -11.12 -53.50
CA ALA A 537 16.61 -12.57 -53.23
C ALA A 537 15.81 -13.41 -54.26
N SER A 538 15.91 -13.08 -55.55
CA SER A 538 15.38 -13.92 -56.64
C SER A 538 16.00 -13.56 -58.00
N VAL A 539 16.53 -14.55 -58.71
CA VAL A 539 16.52 -14.78 -60.18
C VAL A 539 17.58 -15.83 -60.55
N SER A 540 17.29 -16.62 -61.61
CA SER A 540 18.05 -17.76 -62.17
C SER A 540 18.01 -19.05 -61.34
N SER A 541 17.78 -20.25 -61.92
CA SER A 541 17.30 -20.67 -63.26
C SER A 541 16.98 -22.18 -63.21
N GLY A 542 16.11 -22.83 -64.00
CA GLY A 542 15.23 -22.42 -65.11
C GLY A 542 14.90 -23.63 -66.02
N ARG A 543 13.71 -23.67 -66.66
CA ARG A 543 13.14 -24.83 -67.45
C ARG A 543 12.72 -26.04 -66.55
N SER A 544 11.79 -26.93 -66.92
CA SER A 544 11.00 -27.10 -68.16
C SER A 544 9.52 -27.52 -67.87
N ALA A 545 8.69 -27.72 -68.90
CA ALA A 545 7.23 -27.80 -68.84
C ALA A 545 6.59 -29.21 -68.86
N THR A 546 5.37 -29.33 -68.28
CA THR A 546 4.13 -30.03 -68.76
C THR A 546 3.00 -29.70 -67.76
N VAL A 547 1.76 -29.23 -68.07
CA VAL A 547 0.70 -29.55 -69.05
C VAL A 547 -0.39 -30.50 -68.49
N SER A 548 -1.67 -30.08 -68.62
CA SER A 548 -2.96 -30.75 -68.27
C SER A 548 -3.33 -30.87 -66.77
N GLY A 549 -4.62 -30.76 -66.35
CA GLY A 549 -5.83 -30.34 -67.10
C GLY A 549 -7.16 -30.44 -66.30
N LEU A 550 -8.28 -29.98 -66.91
CA LEU A 550 -9.72 -30.09 -66.49
C LEU A 550 -10.14 -29.22 -65.27
N ARG A 551 -11.17 -28.33 -65.33
CA ARG A 551 -12.67 -28.49 -65.48
C ARG A 551 -13.32 -29.18 -64.26
N GLY A 552 -14.38 -28.70 -63.60
CA GLY A 552 -15.24 -27.46 -63.65
C GLY A 552 -16.16 -27.48 -62.39
N GLY A 553 -17.15 -26.61 -62.12
CA GLY A 553 -17.72 -25.40 -62.73
C GLY A 553 -18.89 -24.86 -61.86
N GLU A 554 -19.49 -23.69 -62.20
CA GLU A 554 -20.72 -23.06 -61.60
C GLU A 554 -20.62 -22.59 -60.12
N SER A 555 -21.04 -21.41 -59.61
CA SER A 555 -22.04 -20.34 -59.93
C SER A 555 -23.48 -20.60 -59.40
N THR A 556 -24.21 -19.71 -58.70
CA THR A 556 -24.03 -18.26 -58.41
C THR A 556 -25.00 -17.74 -57.30
N SER A 557 -24.68 -16.63 -56.62
CA SER A 557 -25.63 -15.57 -56.10
C SER A 557 -26.63 -15.93 -54.95
N LEU A 558 -27.25 -15.01 -54.16
CA LEU A 558 -27.12 -13.54 -53.92
C LEU A 558 -27.71 -13.12 -52.52
N HIS A 559 -27.70 -11.81 -52.20
CA HIS A 559 -28.09 -11.13 -50.94
C HIS A 559 -29.57 -11.26 -50.46
N MET A 560 -29.82 -10.96 -49.16
CA MET A 560 -30.69 -9.84 -48.67
C MET A 560 -30.55 -9.61 -47.11
N PRO A 561 -31.15 -8.57 -46.47
CA PRO A 561 -30.59 -7.90 -45.27
C PRO A 561 -31.58 -7.80 -44.04
N PRO A 562 -31.30 -7.03 -42.95
CA PRO A 562 -32.08 -7.07 -41.69
C PRO A 562 -33.10 -5.92 -41.51
N LEU A 563 -34.06 -6.08 -40.57
CA LEU A 563 -35.05 -5.06 -40.18
C LEU A 563 -35.49 -5.11 -38.69
N THR A 564 -35.88 -3.95 -38.17
CA THR A 564 -36.75 -3.65 -37.00
C THR A 564 -37.47 -2.30 -37.30
N PRO A 565 -38.37 -1.70 -36.47
CA PRO A 565 -38.98 -2.12 -35.19
C PRO A 565 -40.54 -1.89 -35.10
N SER A 566 -41.13 -2.13 -33.90
CA SER A 566 -42.07 -1.24 -33.16
C SER A 566 -43.46 -1.74 -32.66
N ALA A 567 -43.77 -1.34 -31.41
CA ALA A 567 -45.04 -0.82 -30.86
C ALA A 567 -46.30 -1.69 -30.51
N SER A 568 -46.43 -2.01 -29.21
CA SER A 568 -47.44 -1.44 -28.24
C SER A 568 -48.72 -2.20 -27.79
N ARG A 569 -49.12 -1.84 -26.54
CA ARG A 569 -50.43 -1.96 -25.81
C ARG A 569 -50.78 -3.19 -24.92
N ASP A 570 -50.97 -2.90 -23.62
CA ASP A 570 -52.16 -3.08 -22.74
C ASP A 570 -52.86 -4.47 -22.63
N SER A 571 -53.36 -4.98 -21.48
CA SER A 571 -53.33 -4.58 -20.05
C SER A 571 -53.76 -5.75 -19.10
N THR A 572 -53.70 -5.57 -17.77
CA THR A 572 -54.01 -6.53 -16.66
C THR A 572 -55.54 -6.79 -16.42
N PRO A 573 -56.06 -7.54 -15.40
CA PRO A 573 -55.47 -8.36 -14.28
C PRO A 573 -56.19 -9.74 -13.98
N PHE A 574 -55.99 -10.32 -12.77
CA PHE A 574 -56.87 -11.25 -11.97
C PHE A 574 -56.63 -12.80 -11.85
N ASN A 575 -55.84 -13.20 -10.85
CA ASN A 575 -56.20 -13.93 -9.60
C ASN A 575 -56.84 -15.37 -9.55
N ARG A 576 -56.25 -16.21 -8.64
CA ARG A 576 -56.78 -17.33 -7.81
C ARG A 576 -56.90 -18.81 -8.29
N ARG A 577 -56.68 -19.67 -7.28
CA ARG A 577 -56.76 -21.16 -7.11
C ARG A 577 -58.13 -21.77 -7.52
N GLY A 578 -58.34 -23.08 -7.70
CA GLY A 578 -57.58 -24.30 -7.35
C GLY A 578 -58.42 -25.58 -7.62
N LEU A 579 -58.54 -26.53 -6.65
CA LEU A 579 -59.26 -27.85 -6.67
C LEU A 579 -58.40 -29.04 -7.19
N ARG A 580 -58.53 -30.34 -6.81
CA ARG A 580 -59.35 -31.18 -5.86
C ARG A 580 -58.64 -32.57 -5.72
N SER A 581 -59.03 -33.59 -4.93
CA SER A 581 -59.54 -33.74 -3.54
C SER A 581 -59.63 -35.26 -3.15
N ASP A 582 -60.11 -35.59 -1.94
CA ASP A 582 -60.62 -36.91 -1.47
C ASP A 582 -59.57 -38.01 -1.12
N GLY A 583 -59.73 -38.94 -0.15
CA GLY A 583 -60.78 -39.17 0.88
C GLY A 583 -60.36 -40.22 1.98
N PRO A 584 -61.10 -40.38 3.12
CA PRO A 584 -60.70 -41.14 4.35
C PRO A 584 -61.59 -42.42 4.60
N PRO A 585 -61.88 -42.99 5.82
CA PRO A 585 -61.38 -42.82 7.22
C PRO A 585 -61.19 -44.13 8.08
N THR A 586 -60.76 -44.06 9.36
CA THR A 586 -61.46 -44.64 10.58
C THR A 586 -60.76 -44.47 11.96
N ARG A 587 -61.60 -44.45 13.03
CA ARG A 587 -61.51 -44.71 14.52
C ARG A 587 -60.23 -45.32 15.19
N SER A 588 -59.95 -45.24 16.52
CA SER A 588 -60.59 -44.59 17.72
C SER A 588 -59.81 -44.73 19.07
N THR A 589 -60.08 -43.85 20.07
CA THR A 589 -59.95 -44.03 21.57
C THR A 589 -58.54 -44.27 22.21
N ARG A 590 -58.21 -43.99 23.51
CA ARG A 590 -58.89 -43.39 24.70
C ARG A 590 -57.89 -42.89 25.79
N ASP A 591 -58.37 -41.99 26.67
CA ASP A 591 -58.07 -41.74 28.12
C ASP A 591 -56.69 -41.99 28.80
N GLY A 592 -56.09 -40.93 29.37
CA GLY A 592 -56.11 -40.69 30.84
C GLY A 592 -54.95 -41.11 31.79
N TYR A 593 -54.57 -40.16 32.69
CA TYR A 593 -53.97 -40.32 34.05
C TYR A 593 -52.52 -40.84 34.28
N GLY A 594 -51.92 -40.36 35.39
CA GLY A 594 -51.03 -41.16 36.25
C GLY A 594 -49.64 -40.56 36.60
N SER A 595 -49.25 -40.54 37.88
CA SER A 595 -47.88 -40.18 38.30
C SER A 595 -47.41 -40.82 39.61
N ARG A 596 -46.14 -41.27 39.65
CA ARG A 596 -45.26 -41.62 40.81
C ARG A 596 -45.39 -43.02 41.50
N LEU A 597 -44.21 -43.54 41.90
CA LEU A 597 -43.90 -44.59 42.93
C LEU A 597 -44.24 -46.07 42.56
N SER A 598 -43.53 -47.13 42.99
CA SER A 598 -42.21 -47.29 43.71
C SER A 598 -41.68 -48.76 43.68
N SER A 599 -40.40 -48.97 44.08
CA SER A 599 -39.67 -50.26 44.37
C SER A 599 -39.40 -51.27 43.22
N GLY A 600 -38.39 -52.17 43.24
CA GLY A 600 -37.15 -52.25 44.04
C GLY A 600 -36.32 -53.58 43.95
N VAL A 601 -34.97 -53.49 44.07
CA VAL A 601 -34.07 -54.39 44.87
C VAL A 601 -33.59 -55.80 44.34
N VAL A 602 -32.28 -55.90 43.92
CA VAL A 602 -31.19 -56.87 44.37
C VAL A 602 -31.27 -58.38 44.00
N PRO A 603 -30.15 -59.19 43.91
CA PRO A 603 -28.74 -59.05 43.46
C PRO A 603 -28.36 -60.24 42.50
N PRO A 604 -27.16 -60.91 42.47
CA PRO A 604 -25.75 -60.63 42.84
C PRO A 604 -24.80 -60.82 41.61
N MET A 605 -23.46 -61.06 41.63
CA MET A 605 -22.31 -61.09 42.59
C MET A 605 -21.05 -60.62 41.78
N LEU A 606 -19.73 -60.88 42.00
CA LEU A 606 -18.90 -61.69 42.91
C LEU A 606 -17.59 -60.89 43.25
N SER A 607 -16.44 -61.54 43.51
CA SER A 607 -15.15 -60.89 43.83
C SER A 607 -13.94 -61.85 43.64
N PRO A 608 -12.67 -61.42 43.91
CA PRO A 608 -12.13 -61.64 45.26
C PRO A 608 -11.10 -60.63 45.84
N ARG A 609 -11.37 -60.21 47.10
CA ARG A 609 -10.42 -59.99 48.24
C ARG A 609 -9.49 -58.74 48.28
N SER A 610 -8.95 -58.50 49.48
CA SER A 610 -8.45 -57.23 50.07
C SER A 610 -7.43 -57.59 51.20
N PRO A 611 -7.07 -56.78 52.25
CA PRO A 611 -7.23 -55.32 52.57
C PRO A 611 -5.99 -54.66 53.30
N LEU A 612 -6.20 -53.47 53.94
CA LEU A 612 -5.59 -52.93 55.20
C LEU A 612 -4.35 -51.97 55.26
N ARG A 613 -4.64 -50.76 55.79
CA ARG A 613 -3.97 -49.96 56.87
C ARG A 613 -2.59 -49.23 56.74
N SER A 614 -2.69 -47.90 56.94
CA SER A 614 -1.99 -47.01 57.91
C SER A 614 -0.54 -46.47 57.74
N ARG A 615 -0.45 -45.13 57.89
CA ARG A 615 0.62 -44.26 58.49
C ARG A 615 2.11 -44.68 58.41
N GLY A 616 2.95 -43.80 57.85
CA GLY A 616 4.41 -43.82 58.09
C GLY A 616 5.21 -42.64 57.48
N ASN A 617 5.95 -41.92 58.33
CA ASN A 617 7.08 -40.99 58.08
C ASN A 617 8.14 -41.37 59.17
N PRO A 618 9.45 -41.01 59.18
CA PRO A 618 10.24 -40.11 58.32
C PRO A 618 11.67 -40.63 57.97
N GLY A 619 12.62 -39.75 57.59
CA GLY A 619 14.09 -39.97 57.54
C GLY A 619 14.67 -39.90 56.11
N VAL A 620 15.46 -38.91 55.65
CA VAL A 620 16.67 -38.18 56.14
C VAL A 620 17.99 -38.95 55.96
N HIS A 621 18.86 -38.50 55.01
CA HIS A 621 20.33 -38.27 55.14
C HIS A 621 21.03 -38.02 53.77
N GLY A 622 22.26 -37.45 53.81
CA GLY A 622 23.22 -37.19 52.70
C GLY A 622 24.57 -36.76 53.30
N PRO A 623 25.57 -36.16 52.58
CA PRO A 623 25.73 -35.91 51.14
C PRO A 623 26.75 -36.91 50.49
N PRO A 624 28.07 -36.69 50.16
CA PRO A 624 29.00 -35.53 50.14
C PRO A 624 29.61 -35.22 48.73
N ALA A 625 30.84 -34.67 48.66
CA ALA A 625 31.69 -34.43 47.45
C ALA A 625 33.19 -34.66 47.80
N PRO A 626 34.19 -34.61 46.86
CA PRO A 626 34.83 -33.33 46.49
C PRO A 626 35.51 -33.20 45.07
N THR A 627 36.27 -32.10 44.90
CA THR A 627 37.07 -31.51 43.78
C THR A 627 38.43 -32.23 43.49
N PRO A 628 39.30 -31.89 42.47
CA PRO A 628 39.61 -30.54 41.90
C PRO A 628 39.99 -30.41 40.38
N ARG A 629 40.51 -29.22 39.99
CA ARG A 629 40.94 -28.78 38.63
C ARG A 629 42.49 -28.76 38.49
N PRO A 630 43.04 -28.56 37.27
CA PRO A 630 43.55 -27.20 36.92
C PRO A 630 43.27 -26.73 35.45
N ARG A 631 43.85 -25.59 35.06
CA ARG A 631 43.77 -24.89 33.74
C ARG A 631 45.23 -24.53 33.27
N PRO A 632 45.47 -23.73 32.19
CA PRO A 632 45.21 -23.94 30.75
C PRO A 632 46.46 -23.63 29.86
N ARG A 633 46.37 -23.75 28.52
CA ARG A 633 46.90 -22.76 27.51
C ARG A 633 46.53 -23.16 26.05
N PRO A 634 46.65 -22.27 25.03
CA PRO A 634 45.91 -22.38 23.76
C PRO A 634 46.75 -22.54 22.48
N ARG A 635 46.12 -22.94 21.36
CA ARG A 635 46.22 -22.28 20.03
C ARG A 635 45.35 -22.94 18.94
N ARG A 636 45.02 -22.13 17.92
CA ARG A 636 44.73 -22.42 16.48
C ARG A 636 44.03 -23.74 16.11
N THR A 637 42.93 -23.61 15.36
CA THR A 637 42.43 -24.65 14.44
C THR A 637 42.46 -24.17 13.00
N SER A 638 42.97 -25.02 12.10
CA SER A 638 42.82 -24.91 10.65
C SER A 638 41.70 -25.84 10.16
N TYR A 639 41.21 -25.63 8.95
CA TYR A 639 40.38 -26.62 8.24
C TYR A 639 41.18 -27.91 7.97
N ASP A 640 40.55 -29.08 8.11
CA ASP A 640 40.34 -29.96 6.95
C ASP A 640 39.21 -31.02 7.15
N ARG A 641 38.66 -31.49 6.03
CA ARG A 641 38.03 -32.80 5.67
C ARG A 641 37.53 -33.82 6.74
N VAL A 642 36.56 -34.71 6.50
CA VAL A 642 35.44 -34.92 5.53
C VAL A 642 34.84 -36.33 5.79
N ARG A 643 33.49 -36.52 5.70
CA ARG A 643 32.77 -37.65 5.01
C ARG A 643 31.31 -37.87 5.50
N SER A 644 30.43 -38.21 4.53
CA SER A 644 29.26 -39.13 4.56
C SER A 644 28.45 -39.36 5.85
N THR A 645 27.10 -39.46 5.84
CA THR A 645 26.20 -39.94 4.75
C THR A 645 24.73 -39.60 5.00
N ARG A 646 23.91 -39.65 3.94
CA ARG A 646 22.43 -39.77 3.88
C ARG A 646 21.60 -38.60 4.44
N PHE A 647 20.85 -37.97 3.54
CA PHE A 647 19.65 -37.18 3.86
C PHE A 647 18.45 -38.12 4.11
N SER A 648 17.62 -37.78 5.08
CA SER A 648 16.16 -37.79 4.91
C SER A 648 15.70 -36.33 4.83
N TRP A 649 14.61 -36.07 4.11
CA TRP A 649 13.91 -34.78 4.16
C TRP A 649 12.74 -34.90 5.14
N ASP A 650 12.38 -33.77 5.75
CA ASP A 650 11.39 -33.54 6.82
C ASP A 650 11.99 -33.44 8.25
N ASP A 651 11.32 -32.63 9.09
CA ASP A 651 11.48 -32.42 10.54
C ASP A 651 12.72 -31.68 11.14
N ASP A 652 13.55 -30.93 10.39
CA ASP A 652 14.67 -30.17 11.01
C ASP A 652 14.91 -28.73 10.49
N MET A 653 14.10 -27.77 10.97
CA MET A 653 14.38 -26.32 10.87
C MET A 653 14.22 -25.58 12.21
N ASP A 654 13.31 -25.99 13.09
CA ASP A 654 13.08 -25.34 14.39
C ASP A 654 14.16 -25.64 15.44
N HIS A 655 14.90 -26.75 15.30
CA HIS A 655 15.89 -27.14 16.30
C HIS A 655 17.18 -26.30 16.25
N PHE A 656 17.52 -25.72 15.10
CA PHE A 656 18.82 -25.05 14.89
C PHE A 656 18.92 -23.65 15.52
N VAL A 657 17.79 -22.97 15.78
CA VAL A 657 17.77 -21.62 16.36
C VAL A 657 17.97 -21.64 17.88
N LYS A 658 17.61 -22.73 18.56
CA LYS A 658 17.47 -22.77 20.03
C LYS A 658 18.78 -22.97 20.81
N LYS A 659 19.95 -22.88 20.17
CA LYS A 659 21.26 -23.20 20.78
C LYS A 659 22.34 -22.11 20.62
N LYS A 660 21.96 -20.84 20.75
CA LYS A 660 22.94 -19.73 20.84
C LYS A 660 22.56 -18.57 21.79
N ILE A 661 21.66 -18.80 22.74
CA ILE A 661 21.39 -17.88 23.87
C ILE A 661 21.71 -18.62 25.17
N ASP A 662 23.01 -18.72 25.48
CA ASP A 662 23.53 -19.14 26.78
C ASP A 662 25.03 -18.82 26.82
N ASN A 663 25.38 -17.58 27.23
CA ASN A 663 26.67 -17.11 27.79
C ASN A 663 26.88 -15.60 27.57
N VAL A 664 26.31 -14.75 28.44
CA VAL A 664 26.96 -13.51 28.89
C VAL A 664 26.79 -13.45 30.40
N GLN A 665 27.88 -13.26 31.14
CA GLN A 665 27.84 -13.23 32.61
C GLN A 665 27.50 -11.84 33.15
N THR A 666 26.95 -11.86 34.36
CA THR A 666 26.72 -10.69 35.22
C THR A 666 27.97 -9.82 35.39
N PHE A 667 27.80 -8.51 35.21
CA PHE A 667 28.68 -7.52 35.83
C PHE A 667 27.98 -6.93 37.06
N LYS A 668 28.61 -7.04 38.23
CA LYS A 668 28.29 -6.24 39.41
C LYS A 668 29.34 -5.14 39.54
N PHE A 669 28.89 -3.91 39.72
CA PHE A 669 29.67 -2.86 40.39
C PHE A 669 28.82 -2.23 41.49
N SER A 670 29.47 -1.81 42.56
CA SER A 670 28.82 -1.35 43.79
C SER A 670 29.44 -0.07 44.32
N LYS A 671 28.64 0.99 44.40
CA LYS A 671 28.55 1.93 45.53
C LYS A 671 27.36 2.89 45.33
N PRO A 672 26.71 3.35 46.41
CA PRO A 672 25.57 4.27 46.32
C PRO A 672 26.01 5.73 46.23
N MET A 673 25.15 6.57 45.65
CA MET A 673 25.18 8.03 45.76
C MET A 673 23.74 8.58 45.84
N PRO A 674 23.52 9.87 46.15
CA PRO A 674 22.63 10.26 47.24
C PRO A 674 21.15 10.39 46.85
N PRO A 675 20.23 10.39 47.84
CA PRO A 675 18.81 10.66 47.58
C PRO A 675 18.59 12.06 47.01
N ALA A 676 17.76 12.15 45.97
CA ALA A 676 17.26 13.42 45.46
C ALA A 676 16.31 14.10 46.48
N PRO A 677 16.09 15.42 46.41
CA PRO A 677 15.37 16.17 47.45
C PRO A 677 13.91 15.74 47.61
N LYS A 678 13.42 15.78 48.84
CA LYS A 678 11.96 15.84 49.09
C LYS A 678 11.45 17.18 48.55
N VAL A 679 10.46 17.14 47.67
CA VAL A 679 9.63 18.32 47.38
C VAL A 679 8.66 18.47 48.53
N ASP A 680 8.72 19.61 49.23
CA ASP A 680 7.77 19.96 50.26
C ASP A 680 6.46 20.45 49.62
N VAL A 681 5.31 20.07 50.19
CA VAL A 681 3.98 20.31 49.64
C VAL A 681 3.37 21.62 50.19
N GLU A 682 3.98 22.22 51.22
CA GLU A 682 3.38 23.31 51.99
C GLU A 682 3.72 24.74 51.50
N THR A 683 4.14 24.93 50.23
CA THR A 683 4.49 26.27 49.68
C THR A 683 3.84 26.61 48.33
N HIS A 684 2.65 26.08 48.03
CA HIS A 684 1.84 26.52 46.89
C HIS A 684 0.34 26.78 47.18
N LEU A 685 0.01 27.03 48.46
CA LEU A 685 -1.35 27.36 48.92
C LEU A 685 -1.42 28.74 49.61
N ARG A 686 -0.70 29.75 49.08
CA ARG A 686 -0.70 31.14 49.59
C ARG A 686 -0.61 32.20 48.48
N SER A 687 -1.57 32.22 47.56
CA SER A 687 -1.68 33.26 46.52
C SER A 687 -3.09 33.61 46.04
N VAL A 688 -4.15 32.95 46.56
CA VAL A 688 -5.55 33.22 46.19
C VAL A 688 -6.42 33.42 47.45
N GLN A 689 -6.19 34.51 48.17
CA GLN A 689 -7.05 34.90 49.31
C GLN A 689 -7.09 36.43 49.54
N SER A 690 -7.49 37.15 48.49
CA SER A 690 -7.99 38.54 48.53
C SER A 690 -8.89 38.71 47.30
N LEU A 691 -10.11 39.23 47.37
CA LEU A 691 -10.74 40.09 48.39
C LEU A 691 -12.08 39.51 48.88
N GLY A 692 -12.65 40.10 49.92
CA GLY A 692 -14.07 39.94 50.23
C GLY A 692 -14.63 41.14 51.00
N CYS A 693 -15.91 41.46 50.80
CA CYS A 693 -16.81 41.83 51.89
C CYS A 693 -18.30 41.87 51.46
N GLU A 694 -19.14 41.39 52.38
CA GLU A 694 -20.43 41.93 52.83
C GLU A 694 -21.67 42.18 51.94
N SER A 695 -22.78 41.67 52.49
CA SER A 695 -24.11 42.32 52.64
C SER A 695 -25.23 42.08 51.61
N SER A 696 -26.06 41.10 51.99
CA SER A 696 -27.53 41.03 51.86
C SER A 696 -28.33 42.31 51.50
N LYS A 697 -29.03 42.29 50.35
CA LYS A 697 -30.52 42.26 50.24
C LYS A 697 -31.00 42.17 48.77
N PRO A 698 -32.24 41.72 48.49
CA PRO A 698 -32.68 41.36 47.15
C PRO A 698 -33.13 42.56 46.30
N TRP A 699 -32.92 42.45 44.98
CA TRP A 699 -33.32 43.40 43.93
C TRP A 699 -33.78 42.61 42.68
N PRO A 700 -34.50 43.23 41.72
CA PRO A 700 -35.85 42.78 41.44
C PRO A 700 -36.00 42.05 40.10
N SER A 701 -37.14 41.39 39.92
CA SER A 701 -37.63 40.92 38.63
C SER A 701 -37.74 42.09 37.64
N TYR A 702 -36.98 42.06 36.55
CA TYR A 702 -37.13 43.01 35.45
C TYR A 702 -37.21 42.31 34.09
N ASP A 703 -38.44 42.19 33.62
CA ASP A 703 -38.75 42.03 32.21
C ASP A 703 -38.24 43.24 31.39
N LYS A 704 -38.10 43.07 30.07
CA LYS A 704 -37.75 44.11 29.08
C LYS A 704 -36.31 44.68 29.09
N VAL A 705 -35.35 43.87 28.67
CA VAL A 705 -34.28 44.34 27.75
C VAL A 705 -34.20 43.44 26.52
N ARG A 706 -35.29 43.40 25.73
CA ARG A 706 -35.36 42.64 24.47
C ARG A 706 -34.99 43.55 23.28
N ARG A 707 -33.69 43.69 23.00
CA ARG A 707 -33.16 44.28 21.76
C ARG A 707 -31.83 43.63 21.36
N GLY A 708 -31.76 43.10 20.14
CA GLY A 708 -30.54 43.23 19.34
C GLY A 708 -29.70 42.00 19.02
N TYR A 709 -30.02 40.79 19.49
CA TYR A 709 -29.41 39.55 18.99
C TYR A 709 -30.48 38.48 18.81
N GLU A 710 -30.58 37.92 17.60
CA GLU A 710 -31.39 36.73 17.30
C GLU A 710 -30.51 35.48 17.47
N CYS A 711 -31.00 34.45 18.16
CA CYS A 711 -30.23 33.21 18.33
C CYS A 711 -30.00 32.49 16.99
N ASP A 712 -28.74 32.15 16.74
CA ASP A 712 -28.27 30.87 16.21
C ASP A 712 -29.02 30.34 14.98
N ARG A 713 -28.95 31.18 13.94
CA ARG A 713 -29.21 30.82 12.55
C ARG A 713 -28.22 29.73 12.11
N LEU A 714 -28.73 28.65 11.52
CA LEU A 714 -28.05 27.37 11.27
C LEU A 714 -28.04 27.01 9.78
N HIS A 715 -26.98 26.36 9.29
CA HIS A 715 -27.04 25.59 8.04
C HIS A 715 -26.79 24.09 8.27
N LEU A 716 -27.21 23.27 7.31
CA LEU A 716 -26.91 21.84 7.29
C LEU A 716 -26.00 21.51 6.10
N ASN A 717 -24.95 20.75 6.36
CA ASN A 717 -23.95 20.30 5.41
C ASN A 717 -24.05 18.78 5.23
N GLY A 718 -24.43 18.36 4.01
CA GLY A 718 -24.59 16.96 3.63
C GLY A 718 -26.04 16.61 3.30
N GLY A 719 -26.40 16.63 2.02
CA GLY A 719 -27.75 16.26 1.54
C GLY A 719 -28.01 14.74 1.52
N GLY A 720 -27.76 14.06 2.65
CA GLY A 720 -27.80 12.60 2.79
C GLY A 720 -29.07 12.06 3.48
N ILE A 721 -29.16 10.73 3.59
CA ILE A 721 -30.30 10.01 4.18
C ILE A 721 -30.58 10.48 5.63
N PHE A 722 -29.57 10.42 6.49
CA PHE A 722 -29.71 10.77 7.92
C PHE A 722 -30.00 12.27 8.13
N ALA A 723 -29.39 13.12 7.32
CA ALA A 723 -29.66 14.56 7.31
C ALA A 723 -31.12 14.89 6.99
N ARG A 724 -31.69 14.23 5.98
CA ARG A 724 -33.10 14.40 5.57
C ARG A 724 -34.09 13.82 6.58
N GLU A 725 -33.79 12.65 7.13
CA GLU A 725 -34.76 11.84 7.87
C GLU A 725 -34.71 12.07 9.39
N GLU A 726 -33.60 12.55 9.94
CA GLU A 726 -33.42 12.78 11.37
C GLU A 726 -33.08 14.25 11.70
N HIS A 727 -31.98 14.79 11.16
CA HIS A 727 -31.50 16.14 11.52
C HIS A 727 -32.42 17.26 11.05
N LEU A 728 -32.91 17.23 9.81
CA LEU A 728 -33.83 18.26 9.29
C LEU A 728 -35.14 18.33 10.12
N PRO A 729 -35.80 17.20 10.47
CA PRO A 729 -36.89 17.20 11.45
C PRO A 729 -36.48 17.70 12.84
N ALA A 730 -35.31 17.32 13.36
CA ALA A 730 -34.84 17.73 14.68
C ALA A 730 -34.60 19.26 14.77
N VAL A 731 -33.92 19.83 13.78
CA VAL A 731 -33.73 21.28 13.62
C VAL A 731 -35.07 22.01 13.51
N THR A 732 -36.00 21.48 12.71
CA THR A 732 -37.32 22.10 12.50
C THR A 732 -38.19 22.12 13.77
N LYS A 733 -37.92 21.23 14.74
CA LYS A 733 -38.55 21.22 16.06
C LYS A 733 -37.83 22.09 17.11
N SER A 734 -36.63 22.61 16.81
CA SER A 734 -35.87 23.41 17.76
C SER A 734 -36.48 24.79 17.95
N LYS A 735 -36.40 25.31 19.18
CA LYS A 735 -36.74 26.71 19.53
C LYS A 735 -35.54 27.65 19.43
N ASP A 736 -34.33 27.09 19.48
CA ASP A 736 -33.05 27.81 19.55
C ASP A 736 -32.34 27.89 18.18
N LEU A 737 -32.67 26.99 17.25
CA LEU A 737 -32.01 26.86 15.95
C LEU A 737 -33.00 27.16 14.82
N THR A 738 -32.55 27.90 13.79
CA THR A 738 -33.35 28.15 12.57
C THR A 738 -32.54 27.79 11.33
N LEU A 739 -33.03 26.82 10.54
CA LEU A 739 -32.41 26.48 9.26
C LEU A 739 -32.50 27.65 8.27
N LYS A 740 -31.35 28.08 7.74
CA LYS A 740 -31.22 29.13 6.71
C LYS A 740 -30.72 28.61 5.37
N ALA A 741 -29.87 27.58 5.38
CA ALA A 741 -29.28 27.05 4.16
C ALA A 741 -28.95 25.56 4.26
N ILE A 742 -28.85 24.93 3.09
CA ILE A 742 -28.33 23.56 2.92
C ILE A 742 -27.19 23.61 1.91
N TYR A 743 -26.09 22.96 2.24
CA TYR A 743 -25.03 22.61 1.29
C TYR A 743 -24.95 21.11 1.05
N SER A 744 -24.66 20.73 -0.19
CA SER A 744 -24.17 19.40 -0.55
C SER A 744 -23.31 19.52 -1.81
N ARG A 745 -22.42 18.55 -2.08
CA ARG A 745 -21.53 18.56 -3.27
C ARG A 745 -22.26 18.55 -4.62
N SER A 746 -23.59 18.37 -4.63
CA SER A 746 -24.43 18.55 -5.82
C SER A 746 -25.77 19.17 -5.46
N LEU A 747 -26.29 20.03 -6.33
CA LEU A 747 -27.55 20.75 -6.16
C LEU A 747 -28.70 19.76 -6.04
N LYS A 748 -28.66 18.68 -6.83
CA LYS A 748 -29.60 17.54 -6.75
C LYS A 748 -29.66 16.91 -5.36
N SER A 749 -28.53 16.80 -4.66
CA SER A 749 -28.49 16.27 -3.30
C SER A 749 -29.02 17.28 -2.28
N ALA A 750 -28.69 18.57 -2.41
CA ALA A 750 -29.25 19.63 -1.57
C ALA A 750 -30.78 19.74 -1.72
N GLN A 751 -31.29 19.72 -2.96
CA GLN A 751 -32.72 19.70 -3.28
C GLN A 751 -33.44 18.45 -2.74
N SER A 752 -32.75 17.31 -2.61
CA SER A 752 -33.36 16.04 -2.16
C SER A 752 -33.83 16.04 -0.69
N LEU A 753 -33.52 17.09 0.07
CA LEU A 753 -34.04 17.33 1.43
C LEU A 753 -35.45 17.94 1.44
N GLY A 754 -35.97 18.42 0.29
CA GLY A 754 -37.37 18.84 0.15
C GLY A 754 -37.74 20.14 0.88
N THR A 755 -36.77 20.99 1.21
CA THR A 755 -37.02 22.30 1.84
C THR A 755 -37.60 23.32 0.87
N ASP A 756 -38.39 24.25 1.41
CA ASP A 756 -38.94 25.41 0.69
C ASP A 756 -37.83 26.35 0.17
N PRO A 757 -37.62 26.48 -1.15
CA PRO A 757 -36.57 27.34 -1.71
C PRO A 757 -36.78 28.84 -1.46
N GLY A 758 -37.98 29.26 -1.03
CA GLY A 758 -38.26 30.62 -0.59
C GLY A 758 -37.91 30.89 0.87
N LYS A 759 -37.39 29.90 1.60
CA LYS A 759 -37.03 30.00 3.03
C LYS A 759 -35.64 29.44 3.37
N VAL A 760 -35.14 28.47 2.61
CA VAL A 760 -33.85 27.81 2.82
C VAL A 760 -33.04 27.90 1.53
N ASP A 761 -31.91 28.61 1.59
CA ASP A 761 -31.02 28.75 0.44
C ASP A 761 -30.27 27.45 0.15
N LEU A 762 -30.12 27.09 -1.12
CA LEU A 762 -29.31 25.95 -1.54
C LEU A 762 -27.93 26.41 -2.07
N TYR A 763 -26.91 25.63 -1.71
CA TYR A 763 -25.50 25.77 -2.08
C TYR A 763 -24.96 24.41 -2.53
N SER A 764 -24.08 24.41 -3.53
CA SER A 764 -23.37 23.23 -4.01
C SER A 764 -22.25 23.58 -4.98
N ASP A 765 -21.25 22.70 -5.05
CA ASP A 765 -20.06 22.87 -5.92
C ASP A 765 -20.43 22.91 -7.43
N ASP A 766 -21.56 22.30 -7.82
CA ASP A 766 -22.10 22.29 -9.18
C ASP A 766 -23.09 23.43 -9.48
N SER A 767 -23.33 24.36 -8.53
CA SER A 767 -24.23 25.52 -8.74
C SER A 767 -23.54 26.76 -9.33
N GLY A 768 -22.22 26.72 -9.56
CA GLY A 768 -21.43 27.82 -10.12
C GLY A 768 -20.88 28.81 -9.08
N GLU A 769 -20.29 29.91 -9.56
CA GLU A 769 -19.68 30.95 -8.72
C GLU A 769 -20.69 31.58 -7.74
N GLY A 770 -20.27 31.84 -6.51
CA GLY A 770 -21.13 32.41 -5.47
C GLY A 770 -22.08 31.40 -4.80
N LYS A 771 -21.91 30.09 -5.07
CA LYS A 771 -22.75 29.00 -4.54
C LYS A 771 -22.00 27.81 -3.93
N GLY A 772 -20.68 27.90 -3.77
CA GLY A 772 -19.87 26.85 -3.14
C GLY A 772 -19.99 26.82 -1.61
N LEU A 773 -19.21 25.93 -0.97
CA LEU A 773 -19.11 25.86 0.48
C LEU A 773 -18.61 27.18 1.09
N ASP A 774 -17.57 27.78 0.51
CA ASP A 774 -16.91 28.94 1.11
C ASP A 774 -17.81 30.19 1.06
N ASP A 775 -18.67 30.30 0.04
CA ASP A 775 -19.75 31.32 -0.03
C ASP A 775 -20.77 31.14 1.10
N LEU A 776 -21.15 29.89 1.40
CA LEU A 776 -22.02 29.57 2.53
C LEU A 776 -21.34 29.86 3.88
N LEU A 777 -20.04 29.61 4.01
CA LEU A 777 -19.26 29.88 5.22
C LEU A 777 -19.04 31.39 5.44
N ALA A 778 -18.87 32.18 4.38
CA ALA A 778 -18.73 33.63 4.45
C ALA A 778 -19.99 34.37 4.94
N ARG A 779 -21.15 33.69 5.03
CA ARG A 779 -22.41 34.30 5.47
C ARG A 779 -22.39 34.72 6.93
N ASN A 780 -22.57 36.02 7.17
CA ASN A 780 -22.75 36.59 8.51
C ASN A 780 -24.13 36.28 9.13
N ASP A 781 -25.11 35.83 8.32
CA ASP A 781 -26.43 35.43 8.81
C ASP A 781 -26.52 33.96 9.23
N ILE A 782 -25.38 33.27 9.36
CA ILE A 782 -25.31 31.88 9.86
C ILE A 782 -24.19 31.79 10.90
N GLY A 783 -24.52 31.33 12.10
CA GLY A 783 -23.60 31.16 13.23
C GLY A 783 -23.18 29.70 13.50
N ALA A 784 -23.94 28.73 12.99
CA ALA A 784 -23.72 27.31 13.28
C ALA A 784 -23.90 26.40 12.06
N ALA A 785 -23.37 25.18 12.15
CA ALA A 785 -23.41 24.13 11.12
C ALA A 785 -23.64 22.74 11.73
N ILE A 786 -24.60 21.98 11.17
CA ILE A 786 -24.64 20.51 11.35
C ILE A 786 -23.91 19.86 10.17
N ILE A 787 -22.97 18.95 10.43
CA ILE A 787 -22.19 18.24 9.42
C ILE A 787 -22.55 16.75 9.46
N ALA A 788 -23.16 16.25 8.39
CA ALA A 788 -23.63 14.87 8.27
C ALA A 788 -23.06 14.23 6.98
N LEU A 789 -21.77 13.92 7.01
CA LEU A 789 -20.99 13.46 5.86
C LEU A 789 -20.38 12.07 6.10
N PRO A 790 -19.88 11.36 5.06
CA PRO A 790 -19.11 10.12 5.24
C PRO A 790 -17.91 10.33 6.19
N ILE A 791 -17.58 9.34 7.01
CA ILE A 791 -16.64 9.47 8.14
C ILE A 791 -15.29 10.08 7.72
N LYS A 792 -14.65 9.56 6.66
CA LYS A 792 -13.40 10.07 6.06
C LYS A 792 -13.45 11.56 5.69
N ASN A 793 -14.62 12.05 5.30
CA ASN A 793 -14.80 13.41 4.80
C ASN A 793 -15.02 14.44 5.92
N GLN A 794 -15.58 14.04 7.08
CA GLN A 794 -16.03 15.00 8.08
C GLN A 794 -14.93 15.96 8.61
N PRO A 795 -13.70 15.49 8.93
CA PRO A 795 -12.65 16.35 9.49
C PRO A 795 -12.33 17.61 8.66
N GLU A 796 -12.40 17.52 7.33
CA GLU A 796 -12.15 18.66 6.44
C GLU A 796 -13.21 19.76 6.62
N TYR A 797 -14.48 19.36 6.60
CA TYR A 797 -15.61 20.29 6.70
C TYR A 797 -15.78 20.82 8.13
N ILE A 798 -15.47 20.01 9.14
CA ILE A 798 -15.36 20.44 10.55
C ILE A 798 -14.32 21.56 10.66
N LYS A 799 -13.10 21.35 10.14
CA LYS A 799 -12.04 22.38 10.14
C LYS A 799 -12.47 23.65 9.41
N LYS A 800 -13.05 23.54 8.21
CA LYS A 800 -13.52 24.70 7.42
C LYS A 800 -14.60 25.51 8.14
N ALA A 801 -15.63 24.86 8.69
CA ALA A 801 -16.71 25.53 9.41
C ALA A 801 -16.22 26.24 10.68
N LEU A 802 -15.39 25.57 11.48
CA LEU A 802 -14.80 26.14 12.70
C LEU A 802 -13.86 27.33 12.40
N LEU A 803 -13.05 27.24 11.33
CA LEU A 803 -12.19 28.34 10.87
C LEU A 803 -12.99 29.55 10.38
N ALA A 804 -14.16 29.33 9.76
CA ALA A 804 -15.11 30.37 9.39
C ALA A 804 -15.95 30.89 10.58
N GLY A 805 -15.57 30.55 11.81
CA GLY A 805 -16.22 31.03 13.04
C GLY A 805 -17.59 30.43 13.31
N LYS A 806 -17.93 29.27 12.69
CA LYS A 806 -19.23 28.61 12.89
C LYS A 806 -19.13 27.57 13.99
N HIS A 807 -20.10 27.56 14.91
CA HIS A 807 -20.26 26.45 15.85
C HIS A 807 -20.62 25.16 15.09
N VAL A 808 -20.02 24.02 15.44
CA VAL A 808 -20.23 22.75 14.70
C VAL A 808 -20.87 21.69 15.58
N LEU A 809 -21.84 20.97 15.02
CA LEU A 809 -22.25 19.64 15.47
C LEU A 809 -21.98 18.66 14.32
N SER A 810 -21.00 17.77 14.48
CA SER A 810 -20.66 16.76 13.46
C SER A 810 -21.22 15.39 13.82
N GLU A 811 -21.67 14.61 12.85
CA GLU A 811 -22.01 13.19 13.06
C GLU A 811 -20.87 12.40 13.72
N LYS A 812 -21.22 11.30 14.39
CA LYS A 812 -20.26 10.28 14.85
C LYS A 812 -19.83 9.33 13.71
N PRO A 813 -18.66 8.68 13.81
CA PRO A 813 -17.59 8.92 14.78
C PRO A 813 -16.87 10.26 14.56
N VAL A 814 -16.20 10.74 15.60
CA VAL A 814 -15.48 12.03 15.64
C VAL A 814 -14.43 12.20 14.52
N ALA A 815 -13.79 11.11 14.09
CA ALA A 815 -12.92 11.04 12.91
C ALA A 815 -12.85 9.57 12.44
N GLU A 816 -12.05 9.30 11.41
CA GLU A 816 -11.91 7.95 10.83
C GLU A 816 -11.19 6.96 11.75
N ASN A 817 -10.30 7.44 12.63
CA ASN A 817 -9.53 6.65 13.59
C ASN A 817 -9.12 7.52 14.80
N VAL A 818 -8.62 6.87 15.86
CA VAL A 818 -8.23 7.51 17.13
C VAL A 818 -7.12 8.55 16.95
N LYS A 819 -6.17 8.32 16.02
CA LYS A 819 -5.07 9.25 15.78
C LYS A 819 -5.61 10.56 15.19
N ASP A 820 -6.37 10.48 14.12
CA ASP A 820 -6.91 11.65 13.43
C ASP A 820 -7.95 12.38 14.30
N ALA A 821 -8.65 11.65 15.17
CA ALA A 821 -9.52 12.23 16.20
C ALA A 821 -8.72 13.06 17.22
N VAL A 822 -7.60 12.55 17.75
CA VAL A 822 -6.72 13.30 18.65
C VAL A 822 -6.14 14.54 17.94
N GLU A 823 -5.61 14.39 16.72
CA GLU A 823 -5.04 15.50 15.94
C GLU A 823 -6.08 16.60 15.63
N LEU A 824 -7.36 16.23 15.43
CA LEU A 824 -8.47 17.18 15.23
C LEU A 824 -8.91 17.86 16.54
N ILE A 825 -8.93 17.13 17.66
CA ILE A 825 -9.34 17.65 18.98
C ILE A 825 -8.28 18.60 19.56
N GLU A 826 -7.00 18.21 19.54
CA GLU A 826 -5.91 19.06 20.03
C GLU A 826 -5.78 20.34 19.18
N TRP A 827 -6.05 20.25 17.87
CA TRP A 827 -6.17 21.42 17.00
C TRP A 827 -7.36 22.32 17.40
N HIS A 828 -8.55 21.75 17.64
CA HIS A 828 -9.72 22.52 18.07
C HIS A 828 -9.47 23.26 19.39
N GLU A 829 -8.97 22.56 20.41
CA GLU A 829 -8.74 23.11 21.74
C GLU A 829 -7.66 24.21 21.75
N LYS A 830 -6.67 24.11 20.86
CA LYS A 830 -5.58 25.08 20.73
C LYS A 830 -5.92 26.27 19.85
N GLU A 831 -6.56 26.05 18.70
CA GLU A 831 -6.72 27.06 17.64
C GLU A 831 -8.14 27.63 17.55
N ILE A 832 -9.17 26.95 18.06
CA ILE A 832 -10.57 27.32 17.85
C ILE A 832 -11.27 27.67 19.17
N ALA A 833 -11.24 26.79 20.18
CA ALA A 833 -11.92 27.01 21.45
C ALA A 833 -11.58 28.35 22.14
N PRO A 834 -10.32 28.88 22.10
CA PRO A 834 -10.00 30.20 22.65
C PRO A 834 -10.70 31.38 21.96
N LYS A 835 -11.32 31.17 20.78
CA LYS A 835 -12.12 32.16 20.04
C LYS A 835 -13.60 32.14 20.44
N GLY A 836 -14.00 31.22 21.34
CA GLY A 836 -15.39 31.06 21.77
C GLY A 836 -16.29 30.30 20.78
N VAL A 837 -15.70 29.74 19.72
CA VAL A 837 -16.38 28.86 18.76
C VAL A 837 -16.31 27.43 19.30
N THR A 838 -17.42 26.70 19.27
CA THR A 838 -17.54 25.37 19.89
C THR A 838 -17.73 24.27 18.86
N TRP A 839 -17.27 23.07 19.21
CA TRP A 839 -17.46 21.85 18.43
C TRP A 839 -18.06 20.75 19.32
N GLY A 840 -19.20 20.20 18.90
CA GLY A 840 -19.78 18.98 19.45
C GLY A 840 -19.82 17.85 18.42
N VAL A 841 -19.92 16.62 18.91
CA VAL A 841 -20.20 15.41 18.12
C VAL A 841 -21.61 14.92 18.47
N ALA A 842 -22.40 14.63 17.44
CA ALA A 842 -23.69 13.97 17.55
C ALA A 842 -23.47 12.47 17.76
N GLU A 843 -23.87 11.99 18.93
CA GLU A 843 -23.90 10.58 19.31
C GLU A 843 -25.20 10.34 20.08
N ASN A 844 -26.27 10.19 19.29
CA ASN A 844 -27.66 10.32 19.67
C ASN A 844 -28.11 9.33 20.77
N VAL A 845 -27.39 8.22 20.97
CA VAL A 845 -27.71 7.22 22.01
C VAL A 845 -27.44 7.74 23.42
N ARG A 846 -26.58 8.77 23.58
CA ARG A 846 -26.43 9.50 24.85
C ARG A 846 -27.69 10.26 25.26
N PHE A 847 -28.62 10.47 24.33
CA PHE A 847 -29.89 11.16 24.52
C PHE A 847 -31.10 10.21 24.46
N TRP A 848 -30.87 8.89 24.44
CA TRP A 848 -31.94 7.90 24.68
C TRP A 848 -32.36 7.94 26.16
N ALA A 849 -33.66 8.15 26.39
CA ALA A 849 -34.25 8.31 27.71
C ALA A 849 -34.00 7.08 28.60
N ALA A 850 -34.05 5.87 28.04
CA ALA A 850 -33.71 4.62 28.76
C ALA A 850 -32.23 4.59 29.20
N SER A 851 -31.31 5.09 28.37
CA SER A 851 -29.87 5.09 28.67
C SER A 851 -29.51 6.17 29.69
N VAL A 852 -30.10 7.36 29.58
CA VAL A 852 -29.98 8.43 30.57
C VAL A 852 -30.53 7.96 31.92
N HIS A 853 -31.77 7.47 31.95
CA HIS A 853 -32.42 7.01 33.18
C HIS A 853 -31.67 5.86 33.86
N ALA A 854 -31.19 4.88 33.10
CA ALA A 854 -30.35 3.81 33.64
C ALA A 854 -29.01 4.33 34.21
N GLY A 855 -28.42 5.38 33.61
CA GLY A 855 -27.25 6.08 34.14
C GLY A 855 -27.53 6.80 35.46
N GLU A 856 -28.69 7.44 35.60
CA GLU A 856 -29.18 8.06 36.85
C GLU A 856 -29.36 6.99 37.94
N GLN A 857 -30.09 5.91 37.67
CA GLN A 857 -30.33 4.83 38.63
C GLN A 857 -29.02 4.16 39.08
N ARG A 858 -28.08 3.94 38.16
CA ARG A 858 -26.72 3.43 38.45
C ARG A 858 -25.90 4.38 39.32
N ALA A 859 -26.22 5.68 39.37
CA ALA A 859 -25.39 6.67 40.04
C ALA A 859 -25.28 6.42 41.56
N GLU A 860 -26.33 5.87 42.18
CA GLU A 860 -26.42 5.64 43.63
C GLU A 860 -25.95 4.24 44.08
N MET A 861 -25.88 3.29 43.13
CA MET A 861 -25.59 1.86 43.36
C MET A 861 -24.16 1.54 43.81
N GLY A 862 -23.27 2.55 43.91
CA GLY A 862 -21.87 2.39 44.27
C GLY A 862 -20.96 2.07 43.09
N ARG A 863 -19.90 1.30 43.33
CA ARG A 863 -18.90 0.91 42.33
C ARG A 863 -19.39 -0.29 41.50
N ALA A 864 -18.92 -0.38 40.26
CA ALA A 864 -19.18 -1.56 39.43
C ALA A 864 -18.39 -2.79 39.95
N LEU A 865 -18.98 -3.97 39.79
CA LEU A 865 -18.40 -5.28 40.10
C LEU A 865 -18.16 -6.09 38.82
N THR A 866 -19.13 -6.03 37.89
CA THR A 866 -19.04 -6.64 36.56
C THR A 866 -19.96 -5.92 35.59
N PHE A 867 -19.70 -6.06 34.29
CA PHE A 867 -20.54 -5.50 33.24
C PHE A 867 -20.66 -6.47 32.06
N ARG A 868 -21.74 -6.36 31.29
CA ARG A 868 -21.93 -7.04 30.01
C ARG A 868 -22.57 -6.07 29.02
N ALA A 869 -21.99 -5.96 27.83
CA ALA A 869 -22.62 -5.34 26.67
C ALA A 869 -22.77 -6.43 25.59
N ARG A 870 -23.98 -6.55 25.02
CA ARG A 870 -24.27 -7.45 23.89
C ARG A 870 -25.08 -6.67 22.85
N GLN A 871 -24.40 -6.28 21.77
CA GLN A 871 -25.05 -5.82 20.54
C GLN A 871 -24.88 -6.87 19.45
N GLN A 872 -25.98 -7.43 18.95
CA GLN A 872 -25.96 -8.45 17.92
C GLN A 872 -27.08 -8.18 16.91
N MET A 873 -26.71 -8.12 15.63
CA MET A 873 -27.62 -7.97 14.49
C MET A 873 -26.95 -8.44 13.20
N LEU A 874 -27.75 -8.56 12.13
CA LEU A 874 -27.28 -8.75 10.76
C LEU A 874 -27.62 -7.50 9.94
N VAL A 875 -26.62 -6.91 9.31
CA VAL A 875 -26.79 -5.88 8.28
C VAL A 875 -26.91 -6.59 6.93
N GLU A 876 -28.13 -6.66 6.41
CA GLU A 876 -28.43 -7.33 5.13
C GLU A 876 -28.25 -6.38 3.93
N PRO A 877 -27.82 -6.90 2.75
CA PRO A 877 -27.80 -6.14 1.50
C PRO A 877 -29.19 -5.60 1.14
N GLY A 878 -29.26 -4.43 0.48
CA GLY A 878 -30.51 -3.73 0.20
C GLY A 878 -31.00 -2.81 1.33
N GLY A 879 -30.42 -2.89 2.54
CA GLY A 879 -30.70 -1.93 3.61
C GLY A 879 -30.20 -0.52 3.27
N LYS A 880 -31.06 0.52 3.41
CA LYS A 880 -30.81 1.88 2.91
C LYS A 880 -29.45 2.51 3.29
N TYR A 881 -28.89 2.16 4.45
CA TYR A 881 -27.57 2.62 4.88
C TYR A 881 -26.43 1.78 4.28
N TYR A 882 -26.58 0.45 4.24
CA TYR A 882 -25.65 -0.45 3.56
C TYR A 882 -25.56 -0.16 2.06
N GLU A 883 -26.65 0.27 1.42
CA GLU A 883 -26.65 0.63 0.00
C GLU A 883 -25.83 1.89 -0.34
N THR A 884 -25.28 2.61 0.64
CA THR A 884 -24.37 3.74 0.40
C THR A 884 -22.93 3.28 0.10
N ASP A 885 -22.34 3.79 -0.99
CA ASP A 885 -21.05 3.30 -1.52
C ASP A 885 -19.91 3.28 -0.48
N TRP A 886 -19.85 4.30 0.38
CA TRP A 886 -18.82 4.44 1.41
C TRP A 886 -18.96 3.44 2.57
N ARG A 887 -20.11 2.78 2.71
CA ARG A 887 -20.34 1.66 3.66
C ARG A 887 -20.16 0.30 3.01
N LYS A 888 -20.28 0.18 1.68
CA LYS A 888 -19.91 -1.02 0.91
C LYS A 888 -18.39 -1.16 0.73
N VAL A 889 -17.71 -0.03 0.57
CA VAL A 889 -16.25 0.06 0.44
C VAL A 889 -15.72 1.00 1.53
N PRO A 890 -15.75 0.57 2.81
CA PRO A 890 -15.29 1.41 3.92
C PRO A 890 -13.77 1.58 3.89
N THR A 891 -13.33 2.79 4.25
CA THR A 891 -11.92 3.16 4.38
C THR A 891 -11.39 3.08 5.82
N HIS A 892 -12.30 3.03 6.81
CA HIS A 892 -12.01 2.85 8.24
C HIS A 892 -11.84 1.39 8.64
N GLN A 893 -10.95 1.15 9.60
CA GLN A 893 -10.85 -0.11 10.34
C GLN A 893 -12.23 -0.55 10.88
N GLY A 894 -12.56 -1.83 10.77
CA GLY A 894 -13.86 -2.37 11.20
C GLY A 894 -15.07 -1.97 10.37
N GLY A 895 -14.97 -1.05 9.40
CA GLY A 895 -16.06 -0.75 8.46
C GLY A 895 -17.41 -0.48 9.13
N PHE A 896 -18.45 -1.19 8.70
CA PHE A 896 -19.81 -1.07 9.25
C PHE A 896 -19.87 -1.36 10.77
N LEU A 897 -19.00 -2.23 11.30
CA LEU A 897 -18.92 -2.50 12.73
C LEU A 897 -18.39 -1.29 13.52
N LEU A 898 -17.53 -0.46 12.94
CA LEU A 898 -17.03 0.74 13.62
C LEU A 898 -18.03 1.90 13.58
N ASP A 899 -18.68 2.11 12.43
CA ASP A 899 -19.76 3.10 12.29
C ASP A 899 -20.94 2.83 13.25
N GLY A 900 -21.33 1.56 13.42
CA GLY A 900 -22.28 1.15 14.45
C GLY A 900 -21.70 1.10 15.87
N GLY A 901 -20.45 0.64 15.99
CA GLY A 901 -19.81 0.26 17.26
C GLY A 901 -19.66 1.38 18.27
N VAL A 902 -19.42 2.62 17.81
CA VAL A 902 -19.27 3.78 18.70
C VAL A 902 -20.54 4.06 19.51
N HIS A 903 -21.74 3.83 18.95
CA HIS A 903 -23.00 3.89 19.69
C HIS A 903 -22.98 2.93 20.90
N PHE A 904 -22.51 1.71 20.70
CA PHE A 904 -22.52 0.65 21.71
C PHE A 904 -21.44 0.90 22.79
N ALA A 905 -20.31 1.49 22.40
CA ALA A 905 -19.30 2.00 23.32
C ALA A 905 -19.83 3.17 24.16
N ALA A 906 -20.58 4.12 23.54
CA ALA A 906 -21.14 5.28 24.21
C ALA A 906 -22.15 4.90 25.32
N VAL A 907 -23.10 3.99 25.04
CA VAL A 907 -24.05 3.49 26.05
C VAL A 907 -23.31 2.79 27.20
N LEU A 908 -22.32 1.94 26.90
CA LEU A 908 -21.54 1.27 27.95
C LEU A 908 -20.74 2.27 28.80
N ARG A 909 -20.10 3.27 28.20
CA ARG A 909 -19.34 4.31 28.93
C ARG A 909 -20.25 5.19 29.79
N LEU A 910 -21.45 5.53 29.32
CA LEU A 910 -22.46 6.24 30.10
C LEU A 910 -22.85 5.45 31.37
N LEU A 911 -23.09 4.14 31.23
CA LEU A 911 -23.49 3.27 32.35
C LEU A 911 -22.32 2.89 33.29
N LEU A 912 -21.08 2.83 32.81
CA LEU A 912 -19.91 2.66 33.68
C LEU A 912 -19.58 3.95 34.46
N ARG A 913 -19.79 5.13 33.85
CA ARG A 913 -19.45 6.50 34.30
C ARG A 913 -17.95 6.83 34.27
N LYS A 914 -17.66 8.14 34.20
CA LYS A 914 -16.30 8.72 34.17
C LYS A 914 -15.44 8.40 35.41
N ASP A 915 -16.03 8.01 36.54
CA ASP A 915 -15.31 7.61 37.76
C ASP A 915 -14.74 6.18 37.68
N ASP A 916 -15.37 5.27 36.93
CA ASP A 916 -14.89 3.89 36.72
C ASP A 916 -14.74 3.51 35.22
N PRO A 917 -13.89 4.21 34.45
CA PRO A 917 -13.70 3.96 33.03
C PRO A 917 -13.01 2.61 32.76
N ILE A 918 -13.19 2.09 31.56
CA ILE A 918 -12.38 0.97 31.04
C ILE A 918 -10.92 1.43 30.93
N VAL A 919 -9.96 0.60 31.36
CA VAL A 919 -8.53 0.91 31.32
C VAL A 919 -7.70 -0.07 30.49
N SER A 920 -8.19 -1.30 30.30
CA SER A 920 -7.52 -2.31 29.48
C SER A 920 -8.54 -3.30 28.93
N LEU A 921 -8.37 -3.77 27.68
CA LEU A 921 -9.20 -4.82 27.09
C LEU A 921 -8.41 -5.81 26.24
N SER A 922 -9.03 -6.96 25.97
CA SER A 922 -8.54 -8.05 25.12
C SER A 922 -9.70 -8.54 24.26
N ALA A 923 -9.52 -8.65 22.94
CA ALA A 923 -10.60 -8.93 22.00
C ALA A 923 -10.20 -9.92 20.89
N GLN A 924 -11.15 -10.75 20.48
CA GLN A 924 -11.10 -11.52 19.24
C GLN A 924 -12.00 -10.84 18.20
N THR A 925 -11.64 -10.97 16.92
CA THR A 925 -12.35 -10.35 15.80
C THR A 925 -12.64 -11.35 14.68
N ALA A 926 -13.78 -11.20 14.01
CA ALA A 926 -14.14 -12.01 12.86
C ALA A 926 -14.86 -11.18 11.77
N GLN A 927 -14.81 -11.69 10.54
CA GLN A 927 -15.75 -11.33 9.47
C GLN A 927 -16.61 -12.58 9.20
N LEU A 928 -17.89 -12.52 9.56
CA LEU A 928 -18.87 -13.58 9.36
C LEU A 928 -19.58 -13.47 7.99
N GLN A 929 -19.65 -12.25 7.44
CA GLN A 929 -20.32 -11.91 6.19
C GLN A 929 -19.33 -11.32 5.18
N GLU A 930 -19.21 -11.93 4.00
CA GLU A 930 -18.33 -11.44 2.92
C GLU A 930 -18.65 -9.99 2.51
N HIS A 931 -19.92 -9.59 2.59
CA HIS A 931 -20.40 -8.27 2.21
C HIS A 931 -20.20 -7.17 3.27
N LEU A 932 -19.66 -7.50 4.45
CA LEU A 932 -19.33 -6.56 5.56
C LEU A 932 -17.81 -6.53 5.87
N PRO A 933 -16.93 -6.16 4.92
CA PRO A 933 -15.50 -6.05 5.20
C PRO A 933 -15.17 -4.81 6.08
N PRO A 934 -14.01 -4.80 6.76
CA PRO A 934 -13.03 -5.88 6.88
C PRO A 934 -13.26 -6.81 8.09
N VAL A 935 -14.09 -6.40 9.05
CA VAL A 935 -14.42 -7.10 10.30
C VAL A 935 -15.85 -6.72 10.65
N ASP A 936 -16.71 -7.69 10.98
CA ASP A 936 -18.12 -7.46 11.32
C ASP A 936 -18.49 -7.90 12.75
N THR A 937 -17.55 -8.49 13.47
CA THR A 937 -17.74 -9.09 14.79
C THR A 937 -16.53 -8.88 15.70
N ILE A 938 -16.78 -8.45 16.94
CA ILE A 938 -15.85 -8.31 18.07
C ILE A 938 -16.42 -9.10 19.27
N GLU A 939 -15.57 -9.90 19.91
CA GLU A 939 -15.85 -10.54 21.20
C GLU A 939 -14.70 -10.22 22.16
N ALA A 940 -14.97 -9.44 23.21
CA ALA A 940 -13.94 -8.87 24.07
C ALA A 940 -14.21 -9.03 25.58
N VAL A 941 -13.12 -9.07 26.36
CA VAL A 941 -13.10 -8.95 27.81
C VAL A 941 -12.37 -7.68 28.19
N ALA A 942 -13.02 -6.84 28.99
CA ALA A 942 -12.53 -5.52 29.37
C ALA A 942 -12.52 -5.35 30.91
N LYS A 943 -11.63 -4.47 31.39
CA LYS A 943 -11.43 -4.20 32.82
C LYS A 943 -11.50 -2.71 33.11
N THR A 944 -12.18 -2.33 34.18
CA THR A 944 -12.30 -0.93 34.64
C THR A 944 -11.20 -0.50 35.60
N LYS A 945 -11.09 0.81 35.83
CA LYS A 945 -10.15 1.47 36.76
C LYS A 945 -10.25 0.95 38.19
N SER A 946 -11.46 0.63 38.65
CA SER A 946 -11.76 0.04 39.97
C SER A 946 -11.51 -1.47 40.02
N GLY A 947 -11.27 -2.10 38.87
CA GLY A 947 -10.99 -3.52 38.73
C GLY A 947 -12.21 -4.39 38.42
N ALA A 948 -13.37 -3.82 38.07
CA ALA A 948 -14.49 -4.61 37.55
C ALA A 948 -14.09 -5.25 36.22
N VAL A 949 -14.52 -6.49 35.98
CA VAL A 949 -14.27 -7.22 34.73
C VAL A 949 -15.59 -7.55 34.06
N GLY A 950 -15.65 -7.34 32.75
CA GLY A 950 -16.87 -7.51 31.96
C GLY A 950 -16.61 -7.95 30.52
N SER A 951 -17.68 -8.30 29.83
CA SER A 951 -17.65 -8.81 28.46
C SER A 951 -18.36 -7.87 27.48
N MET A 952 -17.83 -7.75 26.27
CA MET A 952 -18.38 -6.92 25.20
C MET A 952 -18.49 -7.74 23.92
N SER A 953 -19.72 -8.12 23.57
CA SER A 953 -20.06 -8.81 22.32
C SER A 953 -20.69 -7.80 21.37
N MET A 954 -20.10 -7.60 20.20
CA MET A 954 -20.56 -6.64 19.19
C MET A 954 -20.48 -7.28 17.81
N SER A 955 -21.62 -7.51 17.15
CA SER A 955 -21.65 -8.05 15.79
C SER A 955 -22.75 -7.41 14.95
N VAL A 956 -22.38 -7.03 13.73
CA VAL A 956 -23.28 -6.62 12.64
C VAL A 956 -23.41 -7.70 11.56
N GLY A 957 -22.75 -8.85 11.75
CA GLY A 957 -22.72 -9.99 10.83
C GLY A 957 -23.46 -11.25 11.30
N THR A 958 -24.28 -11.19 12.37
CA THR A 958 -24.88 -12.37 13.00
C THR A 958 -26.41 -12.38 12.94
N THR A 959 -27.02 -13.54 12.69
CA THR A 959 -28.48 -13.69 12.67
C THR A 959 -29.13 -13.58 14.05
N VAL A 960 -28.35 -13.68 15.12
CA VAL A 960 -28.79 -13.44 16.50
C VAL A 960 -29.09 -11.96 16.71
N LYS A 961 -30.16 -11.63 17.43
CA LYS A 961 -30.52 -10.25 17.77
C LYS A 961 -30.34 -9.98 19.27
N GLY A 962 -29.88 -8.77 19.62
CA GLY A 962 -29.65 -8.33 21.00
C GLY A 962 -29.16 -6.89 21.06
N SER A 963 -29.56 -6.16 22.10
CA SER A 963 -29.17 -4.76 22.35
C SER A 963 -29.22 -4.52 23.86
N GLU A 964 -28.33 -5.20 24.58
CA GLU A 964 -28.42 -5.45 26.03
C GLU A 964 -27.17 -4.94 26.76
N TYR A 965 -27.38 -4.16 27.83
CA TYR A 965 -26.33 -3.64 28.71
C TYR A 965 -26.71 -4.00 30.15
N HIS A 966 -25.82 -4.66 30.89
CA HIS A 966 -26.04 -5.04 32.29
C HIS A 966 -24.83 -4.62 33.13
N ILE A 967 -25.03 -3.79 34.16
CA ILE A 967 -23.99 -3.42 35.12
C ILE A 967 -24.38 -3.93 36.51
N GLY A 968 -23.59 -4.84 37.07
CA GLY A 968 -23.72 -5.28 38.46
C GLY A 968 -22.84 -4.43 39.37
N CYS A 969 -23.42 -3.90 40.43
CA CYS A 969 -22.81 -2.92 41.35
C CYS A 969 -22.84 -3.41 42.81
N GLU A 970 -22.22 -2.66 43.71
CA GLU A 970 -22.15 -3.00 45.15
C GLU A 970 -23.50 -2.97 45.88
N LYS A 971 -24.49 -2.21 45.38
CA LYS A 971 -25.83 -2.09 45.97
C LYS A 971 -26.97 -2.45 45.02
N GLY A 972 -26.74 -3.37 44.08
CA GLY A 972 -27.76 -3.81 43.13
C GLY A 972 -27.25 -3.92 41.69
N PHE A 973 -28.16 -3.96 40.72
CA PHE A 973 -27.82 -3.92 39.30
C PHE A 973 -28.78 -3.04 38.49
N VAL A 974 -28.25 -2.49 37.40
CA VAL A 974 -29.05 -1.89 36.32
C VAL A 974 -28.87 -2.70 35.05
N SER A 975 -29.90 -2.72 34.20
CA SER A 975 -29.74 -3.11 32.80
C SER A 975 -30.68 -2.38 31.85
N VAL A 976 -30.24 -2.21 30.61
CA VAL A 976 -31.00 -1.63 29.49
C VAL A 976 -31.13 -2.68 28.40
N SER A 977 -32.36 -2.93 27.92
CA SER A 977 -32.64 -3.79 26.78
C SER A 977 -33.66 -3.09 25.87
N GLY A 978 -33.16 -2.50 24.78
CA GLY A 978 -33.94 -1.53 24.01
C GLY A 978 -34.39 -0.36 24.89
N ASN A 979 -35.70 -0.11 24.95
CA ASN A 979 -36.32 0.93 25.77
C ASN A 979 -36.70 0.46 27.19
N ILE A 980 -36.46 -0.81 27.55
CA ILE A 980 -36.76 -1.36 28.87
C ILE A 980 -35.54 -1.19 29.78
N VAL A 981 -35.70 -0.44 30.86
CA VAL A 981 -34.74 -0.36 31.97
C VAL A 981 -35.15 -1.36 33.05
N THR A 982 -34.18 -2.03 33.66
CA THR A 982 -34.40 -2.92 34.81
C THR A 982 -33.49 -2.49 35.95
N VAL A 983 -34.05 -2.25 37.13
CA VAL A 983 -33.35 -1.90 38.37
C VAL A 983 -33.69 -2.96 39.41
N ASP A 984 -32.70 -3.74 39.84
CA ASP A 984 -32.87 -4.83 40.83
C ASP A 984 -34.04 -5.78 40.56
N GLY A 985 -34.30 -6.05 39.27
CA GLY A 985 -35.37 -6.93 38.79
C GLY A 985 -36.73 -6.25 38.61
N LYS A 986 -36.93 -5.01 39.06
CA LYS A 986 -38.07 -4.18 38.67
C LYS A 986 -37.84 -3.67 37.24
N GLN A 987 -38.76 -3.94 36.33
CA GLN A 987 -38.71 -3.45 34.95
C GLN A 987 -39.57 -2.19 34.77
N GLU A 988 -39.06 -1.23 34.02
CA GLU A 988 -39.73 0.01 33.66
C GLU A 988 -39.51 0.26 32.16
N GLU A 989 -40.60 0.44 31.41
CA GLU A 989 -40.53 0.78 29.98
C GLU A 989 -40.45 2.31 29.84
N ILE A 990 -39.36 2.81 29.26
CA ILE A 990 -39.11 4.24 29.10
C ILE A 990 -39.54 4.67 27.69
N GLN A 991 -40.26 5.79 27.59
CA GLN A 991 -40.70 6.32 26.30
C GLN A 991 -39.58 7.14 25.65
N GLU A 992 -39.06 6.66 24.52
CA GLU A 992 -38.05 7.35 23.73
C GLU A 992 -38.63 8.50 22.88
N GLU A 993 -37.86 9.58 22.70
CA GLU A 993 -38.19 10.67 21.75
C GLU A 993 -37.65 10.35 20.34
N GLY A 994 -38.24 9.33 19.72
CA GLY A 994 -37.86 8.88 18.38
C GLY A 994 -36.48 8.20 18.37
N SER A 995 -35.55 8.76 17.60
CA SER A 995 -34.18 8.24 17.42
C SER A 995 -33.17 8.74 18.46
N GLY A 996 -33.54 9.71 19.31
CA GLY A 996 -32.60 10.48 20.15
C GLY A 996 -32.02 11.73 19.48
N VAL A 997 -32.11 11.86 18.15
CA VAL A 997 -31.57 13.03 17.41
C VAL A 997 -32.36 14.32 17.73
N THR A 998 -33.66 14.22 18.04
CA THR A 998 -34.44 15.41 18.46
C THR A 998 -33.99 15.98 19.81
N PRO A 999 -33.89 15.21 20.92
CA PRO A 999 -33.36 15.72 22.18
C PRO A 999 -31.86 16.11 22.11
N GLU A 1000 -31.07 15.44 21.26
CA GLU A 1000 -29.67 15.80 21.00
C GLU A 1000 -29.51 17.21 20.38
N VAL A 1001 -30.18 17.47 19.26
CA VAL A 1001 -30.12 18.76 18.55
C VAL A 1001 -30.75 19.88 19.39
N ARG A 1002 -31.78 19.56 20.20
CA ARG A 1002 -32.31 20.46 21.23
C ARG A 1002 -31.22 20.82 22.25
N ALA A 1003 -30.56 19.82 22.83
CA ALA A 1003 -29.54 20.04 23.87
C ALA A 1003 -28.29 20.76 23.35
N TRP A 1004 -27.97 20.64 22.05
CA TRP A 1004 -26.95 21.47 21.40
C TRP A 1004 -27.41 22.92 21.23
N GLY A 1005 -28.62 23.14 20.69
CA GLY A 1005 -29.19 24.49 20.53
C GLY A 1005 -29.34 25.24 21.86
N GLU A 1006 -29.81 24.56 22.90
CA GLU A 1006 -29.88 25.13 24.26
C GLU A 1006 -28.48 25.45 24.82
N ALA A 1007 -27.44 24.68 24.47
CA ALA A 1007 -26.07 24.97 24.88
C ALA A 1007 -25.50 26.22 24.15
N LEU A 1008 -25.77 26.37 22.85
CA LEU A 1008 -25.39 27.57 22.07
C LEU A 1008 -26.09 28.84 22.61
N SER A 1009 -27.42 28.80 22.80
CA SER A 1009 -28.21 29.88 23.44
C SER A 1009 -27.64 30.29 24.81
N ASN A 1010 -27.06 29.35 25.56
CA ASN A 1010 -26.43 29.59 26.87
C ASN A 1010 -24.91 29.88 26.81
N LYS A 1011 -24.31 29.92 25.62
CA LYS A 1011 -22.87 30.10 25.36
C LYS A 1011 -21.99 29.10 26.13
N LYS A 1012 -22.36 27.83 26.08
CA LYS A 1012 -21.66 26.70 26.72
C LYS A 1012 -21.54 25.53 25.77
N GLU A 1013 -20.64 24.61 26.09
CA GLU A 1013 -20.59 23.29 25.47
C GLU A 1013 -21.44 22.30 26.29
N ASN A 1014 -22.05 21.34 25.61
CA ASN A 1014 -22.71 20.21 26.27
C ASN A 1014 -21.69 19.08 26.48
N ALA A 1015 -21.44 18.71 27.73
CA ALA A 1015 -20.44 17.71 28.07
C ALA A 1015 -20.71 16.32 27.45
N LEU A 1016 -21.98 15.97 27.16
CA LEU A 1016 -22.33 14.72 26.48
C LEU A 1016 -21.97 14.73 24.99
N GLN A 1017 -21.84 15.91 24.37
CA GLN A 1017 -21.48 16.10 22.97
C GLN A 1017 -19.99 16.43 22.79
N SER A 1018 -19.17 16.37 23.85
CA SER A 1018 -17.74 16.71 23.75
C SER A 1018 -17.02 15.81 22.72
N PRO A 1019 -16.17 16.36 21.84
CA PRO A 1019 -15.34 15.56 20.95
C PRO A 1019 -14.47 14.53 21.70
N ARG A 1020 -14.05 14.83 22.93
CA ARG A 1020 -13.30 13.91 23.81
C ARG A 1020 -14.13 12.69 24.28
N GLU A 1021 -15.46 12.83 24.38
CA GLU A 1021 -16.35 11.71 24.65
C GLU A 1021 -16.40 10.74 23.45
N ALA A 1022 -16.60 11.27 22.25
CA ALA A 1022 -16.64 10.46 21.02
C ALA A 1022 -15.27 9.85 20.65
N LEU A 1023 -14.15 10.50 21.01
CA LEU A 1023 -12.80 9.91 20.94
C LEU A 1023 -12.69 8.66 21.81
N ALA A 1024 -13.22 8.70 23.04
CA ALA A 1024 -13.16 7.59 23.97
C ALA A 1024 -14.07 6.41 23.54
N ASP A 1025 -15.18 6.68 22.86
CA ASP A 1025 -16.01 5.64 22.23
C ASP A 1025 -15.27 4.97 21.06
N LEU A 1026 -14.64 5.77 20.20
CA LEU A 1026 -13.84 5.32 19.05
C LEU A 1026 -12.61 4.50 19.49
N GLU A 1027 -11.96 4.89 20.59
CA GLU A 1027 -10.82 4.17 21.15
C GLU A 1027 -11.19 2.74 21.56
N ILE A 1028 -12.35 2.52 22.20
CA ILE A 1028 -12.79 1.17 22.58
C ILE A 1028 -12.83 0.25 21.34
N ILE A 1029 -13.41 0.72 20.24
CA ILE A 1029 -13.55 -0.08 19.02
C ILE A 1029 -12.20 -0.30 18.32
N GLU A 1030 -11.36 0.73 18.18
CA GLU A 1030 -10.03 0.59 17.57
C GLU A 1030 -9.08 -0.27 18.42
N VAL A 1031 -9.18 -0.22 19.75
CA VAL A 1031 -8.40 -1.10 20.64
C VAL A 1031 -8.89 -2.55 20.54
N CYS A 1032 -10.20 -2.80 20.42
CA CYS A 1032 -10.73 -4.14 20.15
C CYS A 1032 -10.20 -4.68 18.81
N LEU A 1033 -10.26 -3.88 17.74
CA LEU A 1033 -9.76 -4.29 16.42
C LEU A 1033 -8.27 -4.64 16.44
N ARG A 1034 -7.43 -3.76 17.01
CA ARG A 1034 -5.97 -4.00 17.14
C ARG A 1034 -5.61 -5.14 18.10
N SER A 1035 -6.48 -5.46 19.06
CA SER A 1035 -6.31 -6.64 19.93
C SER A 1035 -6.60 -7.93 19.16
N GLY A 1036 -7.65 -7.94 18.32
CA GLY A 1036 -7.96 -9.06 17.43
C GLY A 1036 -6.88 -9.31 16.37
N GLU A 1037 -6.34 -8.26 15.76
CA GLU A 1037 -5.14 -8.31 14.89
C GLU A 1037 -3.90 -8.89 15.59
N GLN A 1038 -3.84 -8.82 16.93
CA GLN A 1038 -2.78 -9.36 17.78
C GLN A 1038 -3.25 -10.62 18.55
N GLU A 1039 -4.15 -11.42 17.95
CA GLU A 1039 -4.65 -12.71 18.46
C GLU A 1039 -5.27 -12.66 19.88
N GLY A 1040 -5.80 -11.51 20.29
CA GLY A 1040 -6.39 -11.29 21.62
C GLY A 1040 -5.40 -10.79 22.68
N LYS A 1041 -4.21 -10.34 22.29
CA LYS A 1041 -3.27 -9.66 23.20
C LYS A 1041 -3.94 -8.47 23.91
N PRO A 1042 -3.88 -8.36 25.26
CA PRO A 1042 -4.41 -7.22 25.98
C PRO A 1042 -3.73 -5.90 25.62
N ILE A 1043 -4.50 -4.82 25.55
CA ILE A 1043 -4.05 -3.46 25.25
C ILE A 1043 -4.70 -2.48 26.23
N ASP A 1044 -3.90 -1.53 26.75
CA ASP A 1044 -4.36 -0.46 27.64
C ASP A 1044 -4.96 0.72 26.85
N LEU A 1045 -6.04 1.31 27.38
CA LEU A 1045 -6.72 2.46 26.81
C LEU A 1045 -6.18 3.76 27.44
N LYS A 1046 -6.07 4.82 26.62
CA LYS A 1046 -5.39 6.08 26.95
C LYS A 1046 -6.35 7.26 27.13
N TYR A 1047 -7.46 7.28 26.41
CA TYR A 1047 -8.36 8.44 26.29
C TYR A 1047 -9.65 8.30 27.11
N GLN A 1048 -9.72 7.33 28.02
CA GLN A 1048 -10.92 7.05 28.83
C GLN A 1048 -11.03 7.89 30.12
N GLN A 1049 -10.02 8.68 30.47
CA GLN A 1049 -9.98 9.52 31.68
C GLN A 1049 -10.16 11.01 31.38
N LEU A 1050 -11.00 11.31 30.39
CA LEU A 1050 -11.40 12.65 29.93
C LEU A 1050 -12.80 13.00 30.48
#